data_AF-A0A415JK96-F1
#
_entry.id   AF-A0A415JK96-F1
#
_cell.length_a   1.000
_cell.length_b   1.000
_cell.length_c   1.000
_cell.angle_alpha   90.00
_cell.angle_beta   90.00
_cell.angle_gamma   90.00
#
_symmetry.space_group_name_H-M   'P 1'
#
loop_
_entity.id
_entity.type
_entity.pdbx_description
1 polymer ?
#
loop_
_entity_poly.entity_id
_entity_poly.type
_entity_poly.pdbx_seq_one_letter_code
_entity_poly.pdbx_strand_id
1 'polypeptide(L)'
;MGELERNMRDDVGQPQGNASSTDNGGQMDMFEDERERASLHRRGAIARGVAKRCLVAFLAFAMVFGTTPAQLWAEGAEGIAEAVAQAATPSEGAGAAGGTADQGKAEVSDSGSAPAASADTTEAATGDEGSATGESPATSEQSSTAPAGQAGSAAAATVQAENPTETGDVAKKQVEVSFSIIGTDADGKAQTWVAPTQLKLDEGSTAADAFIKLQEKTGFKAKYEPNTAYGFYLESITSPSDGRALAYDPTTYAFWQLFVDGASSSVGASGVKLTQGQKIEFAYTAGSASPVVKDQVAANVTVIGRDAQGKTQTWVDNAQYVVTSGSSALDLTKAALEANDIDAVAAGSFILSLKYNGVELGTPQDYSTYWQLFINGKSSDYPADNVTIHAGDTVTWFYGGWGDQLPSDSVHASVQVLGKDKDGKQQVWASTGQTSLKAGSTAKDLLEQVGLTLDAGESSWGWFLNGIYSPFDGKSYCGYDAATNSYWRFYVKGKSDAKYKFADVGAGAYKLHEGDAVTFMYAGDSDALPGQVLGSVDVIGPDVNGNNTRWGSASNVSLPEGSTAQDLIETVLKAKGIDYKASQSGAYWSITSPFEGRAYGHDGATNKYWHLYINGKPSSLCANQVTLTSGDKVTFAYTTDGAPMPDPDKIVVDPSATTPDWDAEWAGYGNSGNGSTVTDAKTPAQAAGLKWAFDWKAESGQQYANCSEPVIANGFVYIATENELIKIDSSTGKKVASAPLASKVSYTSRPIYTNGLIIVPLNGGAAQAITADKLICKWLTPGLTDLTQSSCTVVSDGEYVYVGSVDISYDENYNATYGNGSFARIKIATGEVSWQNIDPAEGYYWTGAALTDKYAIVPTSAGTLKCIDKTTGDVVSTMKLGALANADCVADPSNGSTFYQMTHDGKLHVISLSAKGVLSEQNTVDLGLTNNLSAPAVSGDNLIVGGQTATGSALVLYNLKTGKTTMVAAADGKALPAGLNGIAATPLVSVRGGKTYVYFTVNSADSKDYVNYSAGGGVYRYTLGDAEATQIYDAAGHYQHCDSPVIADASGNLYYINDSGTLFKLGAVESWTVAFNSNGGSVCDTKFVATADGKLVKPADPTRDGYTFGGWYADEACMQAYDFSTPVTADLTLYAKWTKNATNPGGNGGAGSNGGSGSGTGTGSGAGAGAGSGSGSKGGAIAPGHKPTTKTTVSTKTETKDNKSDKKSDSKSDTGAVSTTTAKKSSSASEQETGTNPLAIVGIAAGVIGLALIAVFVLTKRGKGDGNAR
;
A
#
# COMPACT_ATOMS: atom_id res chain seq x y z
N MET A 1 -0.15 30.34 -6.09
CA MET A 1 0.45 31.39 -6.94
C MET A 1 1.72 31.85 -6.22
N GLY A 2 2.86 31.89 -6.90
CA GLY A 2 4.17 32.04 -6.27
C GLY A 2 4.89 30.68 -6.17
N GLU A 3 5.62 30.34 -7.23
CA GLU A 3 6.57 29.22 -7.26
C GLU A 3 7.91 29.65 -6.64
N LEU A 4 8.74 28.69 -6.24
CA LEU A 4 10.18 28.77 -6.47
C LEU A 4 10.84 27.39 -6.32
N GLU A 5 11.71 27.05 -7.27
CA GLU A 5 12.31 25.73 -7.45
C GLU A 5 13.49 25.48 -6.49
N ARG A 6 13.80 24.21 -6.20
CA ARG A 6 15.14 23.79 -5.75
C ARG A 6 15.60 22.49 -6.41
N ASN A 7 16.23 22.66 -7.57
CA ASN A 7 17.30 21.82 -8.15
C ASN A 7 17.51 20.42 -7.54
N MET A 8 17.15 19.38 -8.29
CA MET A 8 17.95 18.15 -8.26
C MET A 8 19.34 18.41 -8.86
N ARG A 9 20.33 17.65 -8.40
CA ARG A 9 21.51 17.31 -9.19
C ARG A 9 21.77 15.83 -9.05
N ASP A 10 21.84 15.15 -10.19
CA ASP A 10 22.14 13.74 -10.29
C ASP A 10 23.60 13.45 -9.92
N ASP A 11 23.83 12.29 -9.32
CA ASP A 11 25.08 11.54 -9.47
C ASP A 11 24.79 10.05 -9.21
N VAL A 12 24.27 9.36 -10.23
CA VAL A 12 23.94 7.93 -10.17
C VAL A 12 25.14 7.10 -10.63
N GLY A 13 25.80 6.42 -9.70
CA GLY A 13 26.88 5.48 -10.01
C GLY A 13 26.36 4.21 -10.71
N GLN A 14 26.73 4.00 -11.97
CA GLN A 14 26.31 2.83 -12.76
C GLN A 14 26.92 1.51 -12.28
N PRO A 15 26.19 0.39 -12.38
CA PRO A 15 26.78 -0.94 -12.53
C PRO A 15 27.18 -1.17 -14.01
N GLN A 16 28.47 -1.32 -14.29
CA GLN A 16 28.94 -1.82 -15.59
C GLN A 16 29.01 -3.35 -15.58
N GLY A 17 28.34 -4.00 -16.54
CA GLY A 17 28.54 -5.42 -16.87
C GLY A 17 29.31 -5.59 -18.18
N ASN A 18 29.90 -6.76 -18.43
CA ASN A 18 30.38 -7.10 -19.77
C ASN A 18 30.59 -8.62 -20.05
N ALA A 19 29.75 -9.13 -20.96
CA ALA A 19 30.04 -10.14 -21.98
C ALA A 19 30.56 -11.56 -21.60
N SER A 20 30.75 -12.39 -22.64
CA SER A 20 30.76 -13.87 -22.60
C SER A 20 31.65 -14.51 -23.70
N SER A 21 31.52 -15.83 -23.95
CA SER A 21 32.27 -16.72 -24.91
C SER A 21 33.61 -17.30 -24.40
N THR A 22 34.09 -18.51 -24.75
CA THR A 22 33.50 -19.65 -25.52
C THR A 22 34.23 -21.00 -25.21
N ASP A 23 33.53 -22.11 -25.45
CA ASP A 23 33.93 -23.51 -25.75
C ASP A 23 35.30 -24.11 -25.37
N ASN A 24 35.26 -25.24 -24.63
CA ASN A 24 35.73 -26.60 -25.00
C ASN A 24 35.62 -27.53 -23.75
N GLY A 25 35.32 -28.83 -23.81
CA GLY A 25 34.95 -29.73 -24.92
C GLY A 25 35.14 -31.22 -24.53
N GLY A 26 34.15 -32.09 -24.80
CA GLY A 26 34.17 -33.54 -24.50
C GLY A 26 33.19 -33.95 -23.38
N GLN A 27 32.11 -34.71 -23.63
CA GLN A 27 32.02 -36.16 -23.94
C GLN A 27 32.21 -37.08 -22.70
N MET A 28 31.38 -38.11 -22.45
CA MET A 28 30.08 -38.51 -23.04
C MET A 28 29.41 -39.58 -22.13
N ASP A 29 28.07 -39.62 -22.02
CA ASP A 29 27.28 -40.81 -22.41
C ASP A 29 25.75 -40.71 -22.13
N MET A 30 24.98 -41.22 -23.10
CA MET A 30 23.67 -41.89 -23.03
C MET A 30 22.45 -41.20 -22.36
N PHE A 31 21.66 -40.55 -23.22
CA PHE A 31 20.26 -40.90 -23.61
C PHE A 31 19.77 -42.35 -23.25
N GLU A 32 18.47 -42.72 -23.19
CA GLU A 32 17.22 -42.07 -23.62
C GLU A 32 15.95 -42.69 -22.95
N ASP A 33 14.86 -41.89 -22.93
CA ASP A 33 13.43 -42.26 -23.08
C ASP A 33 12.67 -43.17 -22.06
N GLU A 34 11.33 -43.22 -22.28
CA GLU A 34 10.26 -44.02 -21.69
C GLU A 34 9.87 -43.75 -20.21
N ARG A 35 8.79 -42.97 -19.98
CA ARG A 35 7.41 -43.51 -19.94
C ARG A 35 6.31 -42.52 -19.51
N GLU A 36 5.24 -42.43 -20.30
CA GLU A 36 3.90 -42.14 -19.78
C GLU A 36 3.26 -43.39 -19.11
N ARG A 37 2.13 -43.15 -18.40
CA ARG A 37 1.13 -44.14 -17.94
C ARG A 37 1.57 -45.19 -16.90
N ALA A 38 1.62 -44.79 -15.62
CA ALA A 38 1.20 -45.65 -14.48
C ALA A 38 1.00 -44.86 -13.15
N SER A 39 -0.04 -44.03 -13.02
CA SER A 39 -0.33 -43.31 -11.76
C SER A 39 -1.43 -43.96 -10.91
N LEU A 40 -1.17 -45.16 -10.38
CA LEU A 40 -1.95 -45.80 -9.32
C LEU A 40 -1.04 -46.63 -8.40
N HIS A 41 -1.41 -46.76 -7.12
CA HIS A 41 -0.70 -47.50 -6.05
C HIS A 41 0.69 -47.01 -5.61
N ARG A 42 0.76 -45.93 -4.81
CA ARG A 42 1.62 -45.92 -3.59
C ARG A 42 1.30 -44.85 -2.51
N ARG A 43 0.04 -44.74 -2.06
CA ARG A 43 -0.30 -44.14 -0.74
C ARG A 43 -0.95 -45.21 0.15
N GLY A 44 -0.15 -45.85 1.01
CA GLY A 44 -0.62 -47.05 1.73
C GLY A 44 0.29 -47.60 2.84
N ALA A 45 0.92 -46.73 3.65
CA ALA A 45 1.77 -47.16 4.76
C ALA A 45 1.46 -46.42 6.10
N ILE A 46 1.46 -45.08 6.08
CA ILE A 46 1.46 -44.26 7.30
C ILE A 46 0.12 -44.32 8.08
N ALA A 47 -1.01 -44.52 7.39
CA ALA A 47 -2.34 -44.50 7.99
C ALA A 47 -2.64 -45.63 9.01
N ARG A 48 -1.81 -46.69 9.10
CA ARG A 48 -2.06 -47.84 9.99
C ARG A 48 -1.50 -47.70 11.42
N GLY A 49 -0.71 -46.66 11.70
CA GLY A 49 -0.17 -46.42 13.04
C GLY A 49 -1.16 -45.79 14.02
N VAL A 50 -1.94 -44.80 13.55
CA VAL A 50 -2.80 -43.96 14.42
C VAL A 50 -4.05 -44.72 14.88
N ALA A 51 -4.73 -45.43 13.96
CA ALA A 51 -5.98 -46.14 14.26
C ALA A 51 -5.86 -47.17 15.41
N LYS A 52 -4.69 -47.82 15.56
CA LYS A 52 -4.43 -48.75 16.68
C LYS A 52 -4.28 -48.06 18.03
N ARG A 53 -3.90 -46.78 18.10
CA ARG A 53 -3.78 -46.04 19.37
C ARG A 53 -5.13 -45.51 19.85
N CYS A 54 -5.96 -45.00 18.94
CA CYS A 54 -7.32 -44.55 19.26
C CYS A 54 -8.21 -45.69 19.79
N LEU A 55 -8.11 -46.89 19.19
CA LEU A 55 -8.91 -48.05 19.62
C LEU A 55 -8.55 -48.53 21.04
N VAL A 56 -7.28 -48.44 21.44
CA VAL A 56 -6.83 -48.80 22.80
C VAL A 56 -7.34 -47.78 23.83
N ALA A 57 -7.33 -46.49 23.50
CA ALA A 57 -7.93 -45.46 24.37
C ALA A 57 -9.44 -45.64 24.55
N PHE A 58 -10.17 -45.96 23.48
CA PHE A 58 -11.62 -46.17 23.51
C PHE A 58 -12.00 -47.40 24.36
N LEU A 59 -11.23 -48.49 24.27
CA LEU A 59 -11.42 -49.69 25.11
C LEU A 59 -11.03 -49.45 26.57
N ALA A 60 -10.02 -48.62 26.86
CA ALA A 60 -9.68 -48.24 28.22
C ALA A 60 -10.80 -47.42 28.90
N PHE A 61 -11.46 -46.52 28.16
CA PHE A 61 -12.54 -45.69 28.68
C PHE A 61 -13.77 -46.53 29.11
N ALA A 62 -14.13 -47.54 28.31
CA ALA A 62 -15.24 -48.45 28.61
C ALA A 62 -15.01 -49.31 29.88
N MET A 63 -13.76 -49.67 30.20
CA MET A 63 -13.44 -50.49 31.37
C MET A 63 -13.52 -49.76 32.71
N VAL A 64 -13.54 -48.42 32.71
CA VAL A 64 -13.61 -47.62 33.95
C VAL A 64 -15.06 -47.44 34.46
N PHE A 65 -16.05 -47.51 33.57
CA PHE A 65 -17.46 -47.20 33.90
C PHE A 65 -18.46 -48.35 33.73
N GLY A 66 -18.02 -49.53 33.27
CA GLY A 66 -18.75 -50.79 33.49
C GLY A 66 -20.06 -51.02 32.72
N THR A 67 -20.32 -50.26 31.65
CA THR A 67 -21.50 -50.44 30.78
C THR A 67 -21.12 -50.99 29.40
N THR A 68 -22.06 -51.65 28.72
CA THR A 68 -21.79 -52.29 27.41
C THR A 68 -22.28 -51.44 26.23
N PRO A 69 -21.61 -51.47 25.05
CA PRO A 69 -22.00 -50.65 23.90
C PRO A 69 -23.42 -50.86 23.36
N ALA A 70 -24.09 -51.96 23.72
CA ALA A 70 -25.46 -52.25 23.30
C ALA A 70 -26.53 -51.44 24.06
N GLN A 71 -26.23 -50.96 25.27
CA GLN A 71 -27.21 -50.25 26.11
C GLN A 71 -27.34 -48.77 25.72
N LEU A 72 -26.24 -48.14 25.30
CA LEU A 72 -26.19 -46.74 24.83
C LEU A 72 -26.90 -46.47 23.49
N TRP A 73 -27.54 -47.49 22.90
CA TRP A 73 -28.33 -47.37 21.66
C TRP A 73 -29.82 -47.72 21.84
N ALA A 74 -30.25 -48.06 23.07
CA ALA A 74 -31.63 -48.42 23.38
C ALA A 74 -32.44 -47.22 23.95
N GLU A 75 -31.82 -46.36 24.77
CA GLU A 75 -32.50 -45.24 25.45
C GLU A 75 -32.75 -44.01 24.55
N GLY A 76 -32.47 -44.12 23.24
CA GLY A 76 -32.68 -43.05 22.25
C GLY A 76 -33.94 -43.19 21.39
N ALA A 77 -34.79 -44.20 21.62
CA ALA A 77 -35.84 -44.60 20.69
C ALA A 77 -37.26 -44.77 21.26
N GLU A 78 -37.45 -44.79 22.59
CA GLU A 78 -38.78 -44.88 23.21
C GLU A 78 -39.06 -43.65 24.08
N GLY A 79 -40.00 -42.82 23.65
CA GLY A 79 -40.33 -41.53 24.28
C GLY A 79 -41.33 -40.65 23.53
N ILE A 80 -41.83 -41.09 22.36
CA ILE A 80 -42.83 -40.39 21.55
C ILE A 80 -43.94 -41.37 21.19
N ALA A 81 -44.96 -41.47 22.04
CA ALA A 81 -46.37 -41.86 21.76
C ALA A 81 -47.07 -42.55 22.94
N GLU A 82 -47.36 -41.83 24.02
CA GLU A 82 -48.68 -41.89 24.69
C GLU A 82 -48.89 -40.70 25.65
N ALA A 83 -50.15 -40.40 25.97
CA ALA A 83 -50.66 -39.17 26.62
C ALA A 83 -50.50 -37.87 25.77
N VAL A 84 -51.55 -37.06 25.53
CA VAL A 84 -52.97 -37.12 25.96
C VAL A 84 -53.92 -36.83 24.79
N ALA A 85 -55.03 -37.58 24.71
CA ALA A 85 -56.16 -37.24 23.85
C ALA A 85 -57.42 -36.93 24.70
N GLN A 86 -57.89 -35.69 24.57
CA GLN A 86 -59.25 -35.18 24.83
C GLN A 86 -59.86 -35.17 26.26
N ALA A 87 -60.44 -33.98 26.56
CA ALA A 87 -61.68 -33.72 27.29
C ALA A 87 -61.65 -33.29 28.79
N ALA A 88 -62.73 -32.57 29.15
CA ALA A 88 -63.17 -32.07 30.46
C ALA A 88 -62.58 -30.75 31.02
N THR A 89 -63.46 -29.74 31.13
CA THR A 89 -63.45 -28.59 32.07
C THR A 89 -64.35 -28.95 33.28
N PRO A 90 -64.72 -28.07 34.28
CA PRO A 90 -64.35 -26.67 34.57
C PRO A 90 -64.05 -26.34 36.08
N SER A 91 -63.91 -25.04 36.40
CA SER A 91 -64.14 -24.37 37.72
C SER A 91 -63.19 -24.67 38.92
N GLU A 92 -63.01 -23.82 39.95
CA GLU A 92 -63.61 -22.50 40.26
C GLU A 92 -62.74 -21.60 41.19
N GLY A 93 -62.74 -20.28 40.94
CA GLY A 93 -62.75 -19.19 41.93
C GLY A 93 -61.42 -18.62 42.48
N ALA A 94 -61.27 -17.31 42.78
CA ALA A 94 -62.05 -16.08 42.52
C ALA A 94 -61.13 -14.84 42.77
N GLY A 95 -61.37 -13.61 42.30
CA GLY A 95 -62.42 -13.04 41.44
C GLY A 95 -62.44 -11.48 41.44
N ALA A 96 -63.36 -10.88 40.66
CA ALA A 96 -63.78 -9.45 40.64
C ALA A 96 -62.79 -8.36 40.11
N ALA A 97 -63.24 -7.28 39.43
CA ALA A 97 -64.51 -7.01 38.71
C ALA A 97 -64.44 -5.74 37.80
N GLY A 98 -65.20 -5.75 36.69
CA GLY A 98 -65.70 -4.56 35.96
C GLY A 98 -64.82 -4.01 34.81
N GLY A 99 -65.36 -3.70 33.61
CA GLY A 99 -66.68 -4.03 33.04
C GLY A 99 -67.09 -3.18 31.82
N THR A 100 -67.74 -3.81 30.81
CA THR A 100 -68.51 -3.23 29.65
C THR A 100 -67.77 -2.32 28.65
N ALA A 101 -68.03 -2.30 27.33
CA ALA A 101 -68.73 -3.17 26.35
C ALA A 101 -68.37 -2.66 24.91
N ASP A 102 -68.81 -3.17 23.74
CA ASP A 102 -69.75 -4.25 23.38
C ASP A 102 -69.32 -4.99 22.07
N GLN A 103 -70.14 -5.05 21.00
CA GLN A 103 -69.95 -5.91 19.81
C GLN A 103 -70.23 -5.23 18.43
N GLY A 104 -69.72 -5.83 17.35
CA GLY A 104 -70.05 -5.53 15.94
C GLY A 104 -68.81 -5.48 15.02
N LYS A 105 -68.51 -6.30 14.00
CA LYS A 105 -69.13 -7.38 13.18
C LYS A 105 -69.21 -6.98 11.68
N ALA A 106 -68.40 -7.68 10.86
CA ALA A 106 -68.55 -7.98 9.42
C ALA A 106 -68.28 -6.93 8.30
N GLU A 107 -67.63 -7.45 7.24
CA GLU A 107 -67.85 -7.29 5.78
C GLU A 107 -67.65 -5.94 5.04
N VAL A 108 -66.53 -5.86 4.28
CA VAL A 108 -66.41 -5.84 2.79
C VAL A 108 -67.22 -4.84 1.91
N SER A 109 -66.54 -4.34 0.87
CA SER A 109 -67.00 -3.73 -0.43
C SER A 109 -67.38 -2.24 -0.55
N ASP A 110 -66.38 -1.44 -0.97
CA ASP A 110 -66.20 -0.85 -2.33
C ASP A 110 -67.14 0.25 -2.92
N SER A 111 -66.46 1.25 -3.54
CA SER A 111 -66.90 2.21 -4.58
C SER A 111 -67.93 3.34 -4.31
N GLY A 112 -67.70 4.52 -4.92
CA GLY A 112 -68.62 5.66 -4.96
C GLY A 112 -67.99 6.93 -5.58
N SER A 113 -68.68 7.62 -6.50
CA SER A 113 -68.08 8.66 -7.40
C SER A 113 -68.52 10.12 -7.15
N ALA A 114 -67.84 11.06 -7.85
CA ALA A 114 -68.06 12.54 -7.86
C ALA A 114 -69.31 12.96 -8.72
N PRO A 115 -69.61 14.24 -9.14
CA PRO A 115 -68.73 15.43 -9.37
C PRO A 115 -69.33 16.88 -9.13
N ALA A 116 -68.59 17.92 -9.57
CA ALA A 116 -69.00 19.30 -9.98
C ALA A 116 -69.37 20.38 -8.91
N ALA A 117 -69.22 21.72 -9.11
CA ALA A 117 -68.36 22.54 -10.01
C ALA A 117 -68.41 24.07 -9.63
N SER A 118 -67.59 24.93 -10.29
CA SER A 118 -67.58 26.44 -10.33
C SER A 118 -66.99 27.22 -9.13
N ALA A 119 -66.35 28.41 -9.25
CA ALA A 119 -65.74 29.15 -10.40
C ALA A 119 -64.82 30.33 -9.94
N ASP A 120 -64.09 30.91 -10.92
CA ASP A 120 -63.47 32.26 -11.05
C ASP A 120 -62.17 32.71 -10.30
N THR A 121 -61.15 33.01 -11.14
CA THR A 121 -60.09 34.07 -11.10
C THR A 121 -59.24 34.30 -9.83
N THR A 122 -57.90 34.38 -9.86
CA THR A 122 -56.85 34.26 -10.92
C THR A 122 -55.48 33.94 -10.21
N GLU A 123 -54.25 33.91 -10.76
CA GLU A 123 -53.65 34.44 -12.01
C GLU A 123 -52.41 33.63 -12.50
N ALA A 124 -51.39 34.33 -13.05
CA ALA A 124 -50.14 33.87 -13.67
C ALA A 124 -49.09 33.22 -12.72
N ALA A 125 -48.10 32.42 -13.17
CA ALA A 125 -47.80 31.74 -14.46
C ALA A 125 -46.65 30.72 -14.19
N THR A 126 -46.72 29.40 -14.47
CA THR A 126 -46.63 28.68 -15.78
C THR A 126 -45.36 28.97 -16.59
N GLY A 127 -44.62 28.00 -17.15
CA GLY A 127 -44.80 26.53 -17.29
C GLY A 127 -43.98 26.01 -18.51
N ASP A 128 -43.93 24.74 -18.90
CA ASP A 128 -44.34 23.47 -18.25
C ASP A 128 -43.67 22.26 -18.98
N GLU A 129 -44.01 21.03 -18.58
CA GLU A 129 -43.66 19.72 -19.19
C GLU A 129 -44.21 19.54 -20.65
N GLY A 130 -43.98 18.45 -21.41
CA GLY A 130 -43.52 17.10 -21.05
C GLY A 130 -43.27 16.16 -22.25
N SER A 131 -43.69 14.89 -22.15
CA SER A 131 -43.17 13.75 -22.93
C SER A 131 -44.18 13.05 -23.88
N ALA A 132 -43.62 12.22 -24.77
CA ALA A 132 -44.19 11.04 -25.44
C ALA A 132 -44.90 11.14 -26.83
N THR A 133 -44.34 10.36 -27.78
CA THR A 133 -45.00 9.55 -28.83
C THR A 133 -45.98 10.19 -29.84
N GLY A 134 -45.44 10.66 -30.97
CA GLY A 134 -45.38 9.85 -32.21
C GLY A 134 -46.63 9.62 -33.07
N GLU A 135 -46.71 10.36 -34.19
CA GLU A 135 -47.04 9.83 -35.54
C GLU A 135 -46.52 10.81 -36.63
N SER A 136 -46.62 10.44 -37.92
CA SER A 136 -46.13 11.20 -39.10
C SER A 136 -47.27 11.43 -40.10
N PRO A 137 -47.19 12.32 -41.14
CA PRO A 137 -45.98 12.90 -41.77
C PRO A 137 -46.07 14.41 -42.20
N ALA A 138 -45.06 14.84 -42.97
CA ALA A 138 -45.10 15.84 -44.09
C ALA A 138 -44.69 17.33 -43.90
N THR A 139 -43.51 17.64 -44.48
CA THR A 139 -43.17 18.77 -45.38
C THR A 139 -43.00 20.25 -44.93
N SER A 140 -41.91 20.83 -45.50
CA SER A 140 -41.72 22.19 -46.07
C SER A 140 -41.35 23.44 -45.23
N GLU A 141 -40.07 23.82 -45.41
CA GLU A 141 -39.53 25.16 -45.77
C GLU A 141 -39.32 26.30 -44.74
N GLN A 142 -38.56 27.33 -45.17
CA GLN A 142 -37.77 28.26 -44.34
C GLN A 142 -38.04 29.75 -44.60
N SER A 143 -37.76 30.60 -43.59
CA SER A 143 -37.20 31.96 -43.74
C SER A 143 -36.54 32.38 -42.41
N SER A 144 -35.28 32.85 -42.36
CA SER A 144 -34.74 34.15 -42.83
C SER A 144 -35.15 35.33 -41.90
N THR A 145 -34.31 36.32 -41.53
CA THR A 145 -33.14 36.95 -42.20
C THR A 145 -31.99 37.38 -41.23
N ALA A 146 -30.87 37.89 -41.79
CA ALA A 146 -29.74 38.59 -41.11
C ALA A 146 -29.67 40.09 -41.54
N PRO A 147 -28.62 40.93 -41.27
CA PRO A 147 -27.15 40.76 -41.48
C PRO A 147 -26.34 41.14 -40.19
N ALA A 148 -25.06 41.60 -40.09
CA ALA A 148 -23.93 42.03 -40.96
C ALA A 148 -22.60 41.89 -40.13
N GLY A 149 -21.36 42.15 -40.59
CA GLY A 149 -20.76 42.47 -41.91
C GLY A 149 -19.46 43.34 -41.82
N GLN A 150 -18.57 43.24 -42.83
CA GLN A 150 -17.34 44.06 -43.11
C GLN A 150 -16.09 43.89 -42.19
N ALA A 151 -14.83 44.07 -42.65
CA ALA A 151 -14.23 44.05 -44.01
C ALA A 151 -12.66 44.05 -44.00
N GLY A 152 -12.02 43.67 -45.13
CA GLY A 152 -10.59 43.89 -45.46
C GLY A 152 -10.00 42.76 -46.34
N SER A 153 -9.85 42.89 -47.67
CA SER A 153 -8.82 43.65 -48.44
C SER A 153 -7.47 42.91 -48.58
N ALA A 154 -6.87 42.64 -49.74
CA ALA A 154 -7.25 42.70 -51.18
C ALA A 154 -6.15 41.90 -52.00
N ALA A 155 -5.97 41.87 -53.33
CA ALA A 155 -6.58 42.54 -54.49
C ALA A 155 -6.26 41.80 -55.84
N ALA A 156 -7.16 41.92 -56.83
CA ALA A 156 -6.89 42.23 -58.28
C ALA A 156 -6.02 41.26 -59.16
N ALA A 157 -6.19 41.15 -60.49
CA ALA A 157 -7.01 41.83 -61.52
C ALA A 157 -7.01 40.96 -62.82
N THR A 158 -7.86 41.05 -63.86
CA THR A 158 -9.20 41.67 -64.13
C THR A 158 -9.89 40.77 -65.22
N VAL A 159 -10.58 41.09 -66.34
CA VAL A 159 -11.00 42.31 -67.09
C VAL A 159 -12.27 41.98 -67.94
N GLN A 160 -13.22 42.92 -68.00
CA GLN A 160 -14.27 43.27 -69.02
C GLN A 160 -14.88 42.25 -70.05
N ALA A 161 -16.11 42.43 -70.58
CA ALA A 161 -17.32 43.18 -70.17
C ALA A 161 -18.52 42.96 -71.15
N GLU A 162 -19.67 43.57 -70.81
CA GLU A 162 -20.82 43.98 -71.66
C GLU A 162 -22.07 43.08 -71.79
N ASN A 163 -23.15 43.69 -72.29
CA ASN A 163 -24.60 43.47 -72.08
C ASN A 163 -25.34 43.79 -73.42
N PRO A 164 -26.68 43.69 -73.57
CA PRO A 164 -27.71 42.87 -72.90
C PRO A 164 -28.76 42.25 -73.90
N THR A 165 -29.93 41.83 -73.38
CA THR A 165 -31.29 41.79 -74.02
C THR A 165 -31.82 40.53 -74.75
N GLU A 166 -32.87 39.96 -74.11
CA GLU A 166 -34.15 39.44 -74.65
C GLU A 166 -34.36 38.07 -75.36
N THR A 167 -35.56 37.53 -75.05
CA THR A 167 -36.39 36.53 -75.77
C THR A 167 -35.81 35.15 -76.11
N GLY A 168 -35.79 34.28 -75.09
CA GLY A 168 -36.79 33.20 -74.96
C GLY A 168 -36.71 31.95 -75.84
N ASP A 169 -36.66 30.78 -75.20
CA ASP A 169 -37.42 29.59 -75.62
C ASP A 169 -37.72 28.66 -74.43
N VAL A 170 -38.68 27.73 -74.56
CA VAL A 170 -39.16 26.90 -73.44
C VAL A 170 -38.26 25.67 -73.23
N ALA A 171 -37.63 25.57 -72.06
CA ALA A 171 -36.83 24.41 -71.67
C ALA A 171 -37.71 23.16 -71.52
N LYS A 172 -37.59 22.22 -72.46
CA LYS A 172 -38.16 20.88 -72.35
C LYS A 172 -37.42 20.10 -71.27
N LYS A 173 -38.13 19.23 -70.56
CA LYS A 173 -37.51 18.20 -69.70
C LYS A 173 -36.62 17.27 -70.53
N GLN A 174 -35.64 16.66 -69.86
CA GLN A 174 -34.75 15.66 -70.44
C GLN A 174 -34.78 14.36 -69.63
N VAL A 175 -34.46 13.26 -70.30
CA VAL A 175 -34.25 11.93 -69.74
C VAL A 175 -32.83 11.45 -70.03
N GLU A 176 -32.25 10.70 -69.10
CA GLU A 176 -30.93 10.06 -69.24
C GLU A 176 -31.07 8.55 -69.38
N VAL A 177 -30.34 7.98 -70.34
CA VAL A 177 -30.27 6.53 -70.60
C VAL A 177 -28.85 6.11 -70.93
N SER A 178 -28.49 4.85 -70.65
CA SER A 178 -27.21 4.27 -71.11
C SER A 178 -27.42 3.41 -72.35
N PHE A 179 -26.66 3.65 -73.41
CA PHE A 179 -26.75 2.89 -74.67
C PHE A 179 -25.46 2.09 -74.96
N SER A 180 -25.58 0.79 -75.28
CA SER A 180 -24.46 -0.09 -75.69
C SER A 180 -24.67 -0.73 -77.07
N ILE A 181 -23.58 -1.22 -77.69
CA ILE A 181 -23.64 -2.01 -78.94
C ILE A 181 -22.69 -3.21 -78.82
N ILE A 182 -23.19 -4.40 -79.15
CA ILE A 182 -22.48 -5.69 -79.03
C ILE A 182 -22.53 -6.42 -80.39
N GLY A 183 -21.40 -6.45 -81.09
CA GLY A 183 -21.24 -7.21 -82.34
C GLY A 183 -20.52 -8.53 -82.11
N THR A 184 -19.85 -9.06 -83.14
CA THR A 184 -19.01 -10.26 -83.02
C THR A 184 -17.59 -10.03 -83.54
N ASP A 185 -16.62 -10.71 -82.94
CA ASP A 185 -15.22 -10.73 -83.40
C ASP A 185 -15.05 -11.49 -84.72
N ALA A 186 -13.81 -11.60 -85.20
CA ALA A 186 -13.47 -12.30 -86.44
C ALA A 186 -13.86 -13.79 -86.43
N ASP A 187 -13.88 -14.42 -85.25
CA ASP A 187 -14.22 -15.83 -85.04
C ASP A 187 -15.73 -16.05 -84.79
N GLY A 188 -16.52 -14.98 -84.67
CA GLY A 188 -17.97 -15.02 -84.43
C GLY A 188 -18.39 -15.01 -82.95
N LYS A 189 -17.48 -14.75 -82.00
CA LYS A 189 -17.80 -14.61 -80.57
C LYS A 189 -18.30 -13.18 -80.30
N ALA A 190 -19.26 -13.00 -79.39
CA ALA A 190 -19.79 -11.66 -79.13
C ALA A 190 -18.76 -10.75 -78.43
N GLN A 191 -18.73 -9.48 -78.84
CA GLN A 191 -17.81 -8.45 -78.35
C GLN A 191 -18.54 -7.12 -78.22
N THR A 192 -18.40 -6.44 -77.07
CA THR A 192 -18.87 -5.06 -76.91
C THR A 192 -18.10 -4.13 -77.84
N TRP A 193 -18.80 -3.55 -78.81
CA TRP A 193 -18.25 -2.62 -79.81
C TRP A 193 -18.41 -1.15 -79.39
N VAL A 194 -19.47 -0.83 -78.65
CA VAL A 194 -19.65 0.47 -77.99
C VAL A 194 -20.06 0.22 -76.55
N ALA A 195 -19.21 0.66 -75.61
CA ALA A 195 -19.45 0.50 -74.17
C ALA A 195 -20.67 1.32 -73.70
N PRO A 196 -21.37 0.91 -72.62
CA PRO A 196 -22.55 1.59 -72.09
C PRO A 196 -22.35 3.09 -71.87
N THR A 197 -22.87 3.89 -72.79
CA THR A 197 -22.61 5.34 -72.88
C THR A 197 -23.84 6.11 -72.44
N GLN A 198 -23.69 6.98 -71.43
CA GLN A 198 -24.78 7.83 -70.94
C GLN A 198 -25.15 8.91 -71.96
N LEU A 199 -26.45 9.10 -72.20
CA LEU A 199 -27.02 10.05 -73.16
C LEU A 199 -28.17 10.84 -72.51
N LYS A 200 -28.12 12.17 -72.59
CA LYS A 200 -29.25 13.07 -72.29
C LYS A 200 -30.08 13.27 -73.56
N LEU A 201 -31.37 12.98 -73.54
CA LEU A 201 -32.34 13.22 -74.62
C LEU A 201 -33.56 14.00 -74.09
N ASP A 202 -34.37 14.56 -74.97
CA ASP A 202 -35.59 15.28 -74.55
C ASP A 202 -36.69 14.28 -74.13
N GLU A 203 -37.55 14.68 -73.17
CA GLU A 203 -38.64 13.84 -72.67
C GLU A 203 -39.62 13.48 -73.81
N GLY A 204 -39.70 12.19 -74.13
CA GLY A 204 -40.47 11.66 -75.26
C GLY A 204 -39.65 11.13 -76.44
N SER A 205 -38.32 11.32 -76.44
CA SER A 205 -37.41 10.65 -77.40
C SER A 205 -37.48 9.12 -77.32
N THR A 206 -37.05 8.48 -78.41
CA THR A 206 -37.14 7.03 -78.64
C THR A 206 -35.76 6.36 -78.66
N ALA A 207 -35.71 5.03 -78.60
CA ALA A 207 -34.47 4.27 -78.77
C ALA A 207 -33.80 4.52 -80.13
N ALA A 208 -34.55 4.88 -81.17
CA ALA A 208 -33.99 5.31 -82.45
C ALA A 208 -33.22 6.64 -82.34
N ASP A 209 -33.80 7.63 -81.62
CA ASP A 209 -33.14 8.92 -81.39
C ASP A 209 -31.86 8.76 -80.55
N ALA A 210 -31.89 7.86 -79.55
CA ALA A 210 -30.71 7.54 -78.75
C ALA A 210 -29.64 6.76 -79.52
N PHE A 211 -30.00 5.90 -80.48
CA PHE A 211 -29.02 5.26 -81.36
C PHE A 211 -28.30 6.29 -82.25
N ILE A 212 -29.04 7.23 -82.86
CA ILE A 212 -28.47 8.32 -83.67
C ILE A 212 -27.54 9.18 -82.79
N LYS A 213 -27.99 9.57 -81.60
CA LYS A 213 -27.20 10.38 -80.66
C LYS A 213 -25.98 9.63 -80.09
N LEU A 214 -26.04 8.31 -79.95
CA LEU A 214 -24.87 7.48 -79.65
C LEU A 214 -23.87 7.52 -80.81
N GLN A 215 -24.34 7.42 -82.04
CA GLN A 215 -23.49 7.45 -83.23
C GLN A 215 -22.77 8.80 -83.38
N GLU A 216 -23.50 9.91 -83.23
CA GLU A 216 -22.91 11.26 -83.21
C GLU A 216 -21.83 11.41 -82.13
N LYS A 217 -22.07 10.83 -80.94
CA LYS A 217 -21.18 10.94 -79.78
C LYS A 217 -19.94 10.04 -79.84
N THR A 218 -20.02 8.89 -80.51
CA THR A 218 -18.98 7.84 -80.47
C THR A 218 -18.36 7.49 -81.82
N GLY A 219 -18.94 7.96 -82.93
CA GLY A 219 -18.36 7.86 -84.28
C GLY A 219 -18.40 6.47 -84.92
N PHE A 220 -19.12 5.49 -84.36
CA PHE A 220 -19.23 4.16 -84.97
C PHE A 220 -19.90 4.23 -86.35
N LYS A 221 -19.45 3.41 -87.29
CA LYS A 221 -20.02 3.37 -88.64
C LYS A 221 -21.19 2.39 -88.68
N ALA A 222 -22.34 2.87 -89.15
CA ALA A 222 -23.54 2.07 -89.36
C ALA A 222 -24.33 2.62 -90.55
N LYS A 223 -25.12 1.74 -91.18
CA LYS A 223 -26.02 2.05 -92.29
C LYS A 223 -27.45 1.74 -91.86
N TYR A 224 -28.31 2.74 -91.92
CA TYR A 224 -29.71 2.66 -91.50
C TYR A 224 -30.55 3.69 -92.25
N GLU A 225 -31.85 3.46 -92.32
CA GLU A 225 -32.84 4.45 -92.75
C GLU A 225 -33.69 4.84 -91.54
N PRO A 226 -33.61 6.10 -91.06
CA PRO A 226 -34.27 6.48 -89.81
C PRO A 226 -35.80 6.61 -89.92
N ASN A 227 -36.33 6.82 -91.14
CA ASN A 227 -37.74 7.12 -91.40
C ASN A 227 -38.30 6.26 -92.54
N THR A 228 -38.40 4.94 -92.35
CA THR A 228 -39.15 4.07 -93.26
C THR A 228 -40.65 4.05 -92.92
N ALA A 229 -41.47 3.42 -93.75
CA ALA A 229 -42.89 3.17 -93.46
C ALA A 229 -43.14 2.30 -92.20
N TYR A 230 -42.10 1.68 -91.65
CA TYR A 230 -42.12 0.88 -90.42
C TYR A 230 -41.26 1.50 -89.29
N GLY A 231 -40.80 2.74 -89.46
CA GLY A 231 -39.90 3.45 -88.52
C GLY A 231 -38.41 3.25 -88.85
N PHE A 232 -37.57 3.30 -87.81
CA PHE A 232 -36.13 3.15 -87.90
C PHE A 232 -35.72 1.74 -88.34
N TYR A 233 -34.99 1.63 -89.45
CA TYR A 233 -34.51 0.37 -90.02
C TYR A 233 -32.97 0.33 -90.04
N LEU A 234 -32.38 -0.57 -89.27
CA LEU A 234 -30.93 -0.79 -89.19
C LEU A 234 -30.50 -1.87 -90.18
N GLU A 235 -29.68 -1.51 -91.16
CA GLU A 235 -29.19 -2.42 -92.20
C GLU A 235 -27.88 -3.09 -91.79
N SER A 236 -26.93 -2.35 -91.21
CA SER A 236 -25.68 -2.90 -90.70
C SER A 236 -24.94 -1.97 -89.73
N ILE A 237 -24.05 -2.55 -88.92
CA ILE A 237 -23.03 -1.84 -88.13
C ILE A 237 -21.66 -2.40 -88.52
N THR A 238 -20.66 -1.53 -88.63
CA THR A 238 -19.27 -1.89 -88.95
C THR A 238 -18.45 -2.13 -87.69
N SER A 239 -17.75 -3.25 -87.63
CA SER A 239 -16.83 -3.63 -86.57
C SER A 239 -15.75 -2.56 -86.36
N PRO A 240 -15.55 -2.06 -85.12
CA PRO A 240 -14.47 -1.12 -84.81
C PRO A 240 -13.10 -1.80 -84.76
N SER A 241 -13.04 -3.13 -84.58
CA SER A 241 -11.81 -3.90 -84.42
C SER A 241 -11.28 -4.49 -85.74
N ASP A 242 -12.16 -4.87 -86.67
CA ASP A 242 -11.78 -5.55 -87.93
C ASP A 242 -12.38 -4.93 -89.21
N GLY A 243 -13.30 -3.96 -89.08
CA GLY A 243 -13.88 -3.24 -90.23
C GLY A 243 -14.94 -3.99 -91.05
N ARG A 244 -15.36 -5.22 -90.69
CA ARG A 244 -16.48 -5.90 -91.35
C ARG A 244 -17.81 -5.22 -91.03
N ALA A 245 -18.67 -5.03 -92.03
CA ALA A 245 -20.06 -4.62 -91.82
C ALA A 245 -20.95 -5.85 -91.60
N LEU A 246 -21.52 -5.99 -90.40
CA LEU A 246 -22.48 -7.05 -90.09
C LEU A 246 -23.88 -6.57 -90.48
N ALA A 247 -24.44 -7.18 -91.52
CA ALA A 247 -25.84 -7.07 -91.94
C ALA A 247 -26.59 -8.37 -91.62
N TYR A 248 -27.90 -8.46 -91.90
CA TYR A 248 -28.65 -9.71 -91.74
C TYR A 248 -28.03 -10.85 -92.55
N ASP A 249 -27.66 -11.95 -91.88
CA ASP A 249 -27.18 -13.17 -92.54
C ASP A 249 -28.31 -14.21 -92.66
N PRO A 250 -28.78 -14.53 -93.88
CA PRO A 250 -29.80 -15.55 -94.10
C PRO A 250 -29.32 -16.99 -93.84
N THR A 251 -28.02 -17.20 -93.57
CA THR A 251 -27.41 -18.51 -93.31
C THR A 251 -27.49 -18.90 -91.83
N THR A 252 -27.10 -17.98 -90.94
CA THR A 252 -27.18 -18.14 -89.48
C THR A 252 -28.46 -17.56 -88.87
N TYR A 253 -29.27 -16.84 -89.65
CA TYR A 253 -30.40 -16.03 -89.19
C TYR A 253 -30.01 -14.91 -88.20
N ALA A 254 -28.74 -14.49 -88.17
CA ALA A 254 -28.26 -13.44 -87.28
C ALA A 254 -28.64 -12.03 -87.77
N PHE A 255 -29.14 -11.20 -86.86
CA PHE A 255 -29.55 -9.81 -87.11
C PHE A 255 -29.25 -8.90 -85.91
N TRP A 256 -29.30 -7.58 -86.13
CA TRP A 256 -29.22 -6.59 -85.05
C TRP A 256 -30.54 -6.50 -84.29
N GLN A 257 -30.55 -7.05 -83.09
CA GLN A 257 -31.71 -7.13 -82.20
C GLN A 257 -31.62 -6.07 -81.10
N LEU A 258 -32.74 -5.39 -80.83
CA LEU A 258 -32.85 -4.37 -79.79
C LEU A 258 -33.23 -4.99 -78.44
N PHE A 259 -32.56 -4.56 -77.38
CA PHE A 259 -32.84 -4.92 -76.00
C PHE A 259 -33.08 -3.65 -75.17
N VAL A 260 -33.97 -3.77 -74.18
CA VAL A 260 -34.34 -2.71 -73.24
C VAL A 260 -34.28 -3.32 -71.84
N ASP A 261 -33.49 -2.71 -70.96
CA ASP A 261 -33.23 -3.16 -69.59
C ASP A 261 -32.83 -4.65 -69.49
N GLY A 262 -32.09 -5.13 -70.49
CA GLY A 262 -31.58 -6.50 -70.62
C GLY A 262 -32.52 -7.50 -71.32
N ALA A 263 -33.76 -7.13 -71.62
CA ALA A 263 -34.76 -7.98 -72.27
C ALA A 263 -34.97 -7.62 -73.75
N SER A 264 -35.17 -8.62 -74.61
CA SER A 264 -35.39 -8.40 -76.06
C SER A 264 -36.68 -7.63 -76.35
N SER A 265 -36.60 -6.52 -77.09
CA SER A 265 -37.77 -5.73 -77.46
C SER A 265 -38.62 -6.43 -78.52
N SER A 266 -39.93 -6.50 -78.30
CA SER A 266 -40.93 -6.95 -79.28
C SER A 266 -41.39 -5.85 -80.25
N VAL A 267 -40.87 -4.61 -80.09
CA VAL A 267 -41.15 -3.46 -80.97
C VAL A 267 -39.86 -2.81 -81.47
N GLY A 268 -39.88 -2.25 -82.67
CA GLY A 268 -38.73 -1.56 -83.27
C GLY A 268 -38.33 -0.29 -82.52
N ALA A 269 -37.12 0.22 -82.79
CA ALA A 269 -36.50 1.29 -82.00
C ALA A 269 -37.31 2.61 -81.93
N SER A 270 -38.08 2.94 -82.97
CA SER A 270 -39.00 4.11 -82.97
C SER A 270 -40.26 3.92 -82.10
N GLY A 271 -40.58 2.67 -81.71
CA GLY A 271 -41.71 2.35 -80.83
C GLY A 271 -41.36 2.38 -79.34
N VAL A 272 -40.08 2.23 -78.99
CA VAL A 272 -39.60 2.32 -77.60
C VAL A 272 -39.40 3.79 -77.23
N LYS A 273 -40.32 4.35 -76.42
CA LYS A 273 -40.12 5.65 -75.76
C LYS A 273 -39.23 5.48 -74.53
N LEU A 274 -38.31 6.41 -74.32
CA LEU A 274 -37.30 6.33 -73.27
C LEU A 274 -37.78 6.99 -71.97
N THR A 275 -37.50 6.34 -70.84
CA THR A 275 -37.66 6.91 -69.49
C THR A 275 -36.32 7.03 -68.77
N GLN A 276 -36.27 7.83 -67.70
CA GLN A 276 -35.08 8.07 -66.90
C GLN A 276 -34.47 6.75 -66.37
N GLY A 277 -33.16 6.57 -66.60
CA GLY A 277 -32.35 5.47 -66.06
C GLY A 277 -32.30 4.18 -66.89
N GLN A 278 -33.03 4.09 -68.01
CA GLN A 278 -33.08 2.86 -68.80
C GLN A 278 -31.76 2.51 -69.48
N LYS A 279 -31.55 1.20 -69.69
CA LYS A 279 -30.47 0.63 -70.49
C LYS A 279 -31.01 0.19 -71.85
N ILE A 280 -30.37 0.61 -72.93
CA ILE A 280 -30.78 0.28 -74.30
C ILE A 280 -29.59 -0.34 -75.03
N GLU A 281 -29.76 -1.50 -75.65
CA GLU A 281 -28.63 -2.26 -76.20
C GLU A 281 -28.98 -2.83 -77.58
N PHE A 282 -28.08 -2.71 -78.56
CA PHE A 282 -28.19 -3.43 -79.83
C PHE A 282 -27.16 -4.55 -79.86
N ALA A 283 -27.62 -5.80 -79.95
CA ALA A 283 -26.74 -6.98 -80.07
C ALA A 283 -26.98 -7.72 -81.40
N TYR A 284 -25.90 -8.16 -82.06
CA TYR A 284 -25.99 -8.99 -83.26
C TYR A 284 -26.17 -10.46 -82.88
N THR A 285 -27.39 -11.00 -83.01
CA THR A 285 -27.73 -12.35 -82.53
C THR A 285 -28.70 -13.07 -83.48
N ALA A 286 -28.77 -14.40 -83.38
CA ALA A 286 -29.77 -15.23 -84.05
C ALA A 286 -31.06 -15.41 -83.21
N GLY A 287 -31.55 -14.33 -82.60
CA GLY A 287 -32.80 -14.33 -81.79
C GLY A 287 -32.61 -14.69 -80.31
N SER A 288 -31.66 -14.05 -79.64
CA SER A 288 -31.44 -14.24 -78.20
C SER A 288 -32.51 -13.57 -77.32
N ALA A 289 -32.70 -14.10 -76.11
CA ALA A 289 -33.54 -13.48 -75.07
C ALA A 289 -32.80 -12.43 -74.21
N SER A 290 -31.46 -12.42 -74.26
CA SER A 290 -30.57 -11.51 -73.51
C SER A 290 -29.35 -11.11 -74.36
N PRO A 291 -28.79 -9.89 -74.23
CA PRO A 291 -27.73 -9.41 -75.12
C PRO A 291 -26.30 -9.87 -74.76
N VAL A 292 -26.11 -10.56 -73.62
CA VAL A 292 -24.77 -10.77 -73.01
C VAL A 292 -24.20 -12.17 -73.26
N VAL A 293 -22.96 -12.24 -73.73
CA VAL A 293 -22.09 -13.43 -73.58
C VAL A 293 -21.42 -13.35 -72.20
N LYS A 294 -21.41 -14.48 -71.47
CA LYS A 294 -20.96 -14.58 -70.07
C LYS A 294 -19.73 -13.72 -69.77
N ASP A 295 -19.88 -12.81 -68.81
CA ASP A 295 -18.78 -11.98 -68.31
C ASP A 295 -17.60 -12.83 -67.81
N GLN A 296 -16.41 -12.24 -67.83
CA GLN A 296 -15.27 -12.76 -67.07
C GLN A 296 -15.26 -12.14 -65.68
N VAL A 297 -14.86 -12.93 -64.68
CA VAL A 297 -14.71 -12.50 -63.30
C VAL A 297 -13.24 -12.50 -62.92
N ALA A 298 -12.78 -11.38 -62.37
CA ALA A 298 -11.42 -11.19 -61.90
C ALA A 298 -11.42 -11.17 -60.37
N ALA A 299 -10.65 -12.07 -59.77
CA ALA A 299 -10.57 -12.28 -58.33
C ALA A 299 -9.15 -12.68 -57.96
N ASN A 300 -8.76 -12.46 -56.71
CA ASN A 300 -7.38 -12.63 -56.28
C ASN A 300 -7.17 -13.98 -55.58
N VAL A 301 -6.02 -14.60 -55.82
CA VAL A 301 -5.58 -15.81 -55.13
C VAL A 301 -4.34 -15.50 -54.30
N THR A 302 -4.18 -16.16 -53.15
CA THR A 302 -2.96 -16.14 -52.34
C THR A 302 -2.71 -17.55 -51.80
N VAL A 303 -1.45 -18.00 -51.78
CA VAL A 303 -1.08 -19.31 -51.22
C VAL A 303 0.03 -19.11 -50.21
N ILE A 304 -0.19 -19.53 -48.96
CA ILE A 304 0.72 -19.32 -47.83
C ILE A 304 1.06 -20.68 -47.21
N GLY A 305 2.34 -21.07 -47.28
CA GLY A 305 2.81 -22.38 -46.85
C GLY A 305 4.22 -22.31 -46.27
N ARG A 306 4.70 -23.40 -45.68
CA ARG A 306 6.08 -23.44 -45.14
C ARG A 306 7.11 -23.53 -46.28
N ASP A 307 8.37 -23.19 -46.03
CA ASP A 307 9.50 -23.49 -46.90
C ASP A 307 10.07 -24.89 -46.60
N ALA A 308 11.12 -25.29 -47.32
CA ALA A 308 11.82 -26.56 -47.09
C ALA A 308 12.56 -26.64 -45.75
N GLN A 309 12.55 -25.55 -44.96
CA GLN A 309 13.15 -25.41 -43.64
C GLN A 309 12.06 -25.29 -42.54
N GLY A 310 10.77 -25.37 -42.90
CA GLY A 310 9.62 -25.34 -41.99
C GLY A 310 9.10 -23.94 -41.62
N LYS A 311 9.62 -22.87 -42.22
CA LYS A 311 9.23 -21.48 -41.95
C LYS A 311 8.13 -21.02 -42.92
N THR A 312 7.08 -20.39 -42.40
CA THR A 312 5.98 -19.85 -43.23
C THR A 312 6.44 -18.76 -44.20
N GLN A 313 6.03 -18.87 -45.46
CA GLN A 313 6.25 -17.93 -46.55
C GLN A 313 5.04 -17.87 -47.50
N THR A 314 4.98 -16.84 -48.36
CA THR A 314 4.01 -16.78 -49.46
C THR A 314 4.56 -17.52 -50.67
N TRP A 315 3.75 -18.40 -51.26
CA TRP A 315 4.06 -19.22 -52.44
C TRP A 315 3.41 -18.65 -53.71
N VAL A 316 2.22 -18.06 -53.58
CA VAL A 316 1.57 -17.23 -54.60
C VAL A 316 1.17 -15.94 -53.91
N ASP A 317 1.76 -14.82 -54.32
CA ASP A 317 1.42 -13.48 -53.83
C ASP A 317 -0.03 -13.13 -54.17
N ASN A 318 -0.59 -12.13 -53.49
CA ASN A 318 -1.97 -11.67 -53.68
C ASN A 318 -2.18 -11.05 -55.07
N ALA A 319 -2.40 -11.90 -56.06
CA ALA A 319 -2.41 -11.61 -57.48
C ALA A 319 -3.77 -11.95 -58.09
N GLN A 320 -4.15 -11.19 -59.12
CA GLN A 320 -5.46 -11.29 -59.76
C GLN A 320 -5.46 -12.28 -60.92
N TYR A 321 -6.41 -13.22 -60.89
CA TYR A 321 -6.63 -14.23 -61.92
C TYR A 321 -8.04 -14.06 -62.50
N VAL A 322 -8.20 -14.43 -63.77
CA VAL A 322 -9.43 -14.18 -64.54
C VAL A 322 -10.03 -15.51 -64.99
N VAL A 323 -11.26 -15.77 -64.58
CA VAL A 323 -12.05 -16.95 -64.95
C VAL A 323 -13.43 -16.54 -65.49
N THR A 324 -14.28 -17.51 -65.85
CA THR A 324 -15.62 -17.19 -66.35
C THR A 324 -16.55 -16.85 -65.19
N SER A 325 -17.45 -15.88 -65.34
CA SER A 325 -18.46 -15.58 -64.32
C SER A 325 -19.31 -16.82 -64.03
N GLY A 326 -19.40 -17.19 -62.74
CA GLY A 326 -19.98 -18.46 -62.27
C GLY A 326 -18.99 -19.63 -62.13
N SER A 327 -17.68 -19.43 -62.35
CA SER A 327 -16.63 -20.39 -61.97
C SER A 327 -16.46 -20.50 -60.44
N SER A 328 -15.91 -21.63 -59.99
CA SER A 328 -15.67 -21.90 -58.57
C SER A 328 -14.32 -21.37 -58.07
N ALA A 329 -14.14 -21.29 -56.76
CA ALA A 329 -12.86 -20.97 -56.12
C ALA A 329 -11.78 -22.00 -56.47
N LEU A 330 -12.16 -23.26 -56.71
CA LEU A 330 -11.27 -24.30 -57.22
C LEU A 330 -10.78 -24.00 -58.64
N ASP A 331 -11.63 -23.43 -59.50
CA ASP A 331 -11.25 -23.10 -60.89
C ASP A 331 -10.37 -21.84 -60.94
N LEU A 332 -10.65 -20.84 -60.11
CA LEU A 332 -9.76 -19.70 -59.88
C LEU A 332 -8.40 -20.16 -59.31
N THR A 333 -8.42 -21.10 -58.36
CA THR A 333 -7.20 -21.67 -57.77
C THR A 333 -6.37 -22.42 -58.82
N LYS A 334 -6.98 -23.25 -59.68
CA LYS A 334 -6.26 -23.93 -60.79
C LYS A 334 -5.57 -22.92 -61.70
N ALA A 335 -6.30 -21.90 -62.15
CA ALA A 335 -5.74 -20.85 -63.00
C ALA A 335 -4.56 -20.11 -62.34
N ALA A 336 -4.60 -19.92 -61.01
CA ALA A 336 -3.49 -19.35 -60.26
C ALA A 336 -2.29 -20.30 -60.13
N LEU A 337 -2.51 -21.58 -59.83
CA LEU A 337 -1.43 -22.56 -59.67
C LEU A 337 -0.73 -22.87 -61.00
N GLU A 338 -1.50 -23.03 -62.08
CA GLU A 338 -0.98 -23.18 -63.45
C GLU A 338 -0.17 -21.95 -63.89
N ALA A 339 -0.59 -20.74 -63.53
CA ALA A 339 0.11 -19.50 -63.86
C ALA A 339 1.38 -19.22 -63.03
N ASN A 340 1.69 -20.05 -62.02
CA ASN A 340 2.90 -19.93 -61.19
C ASN A 340 3.79 -21.20 -61.24
N ASP A 341 3.56 -22.12 -62.19
CA ASP A 341 4.27 -23.42 -62.29
C ASP A 341 4.23 -24.26 -60.99
N ILE A 342 3.07 -24.29 -60.30
CA ILE A 342 2.87 -25.09 -59.08
C ILE A 342 2.06 -26.35 -59.38
N ASP A 343 2.71 -27.51 -59.28
CA ASP A 343 2.07 -28.83 -59.36
C ASP A 343 1.18 -29.06 -58.13
N ALA A 344 -0.07 -29.50 -58.34
CA ALA A 344 -1.02 -29.75 -57.26
C ALA A 344 -1.59 -31.17 -57.29
N VAL A 345 -1.46 -31.91 -56.18
CA VAL A 345 -2.17 -33.19 -55.99
C VAL A 345 -3.52 -32.88 -55.35
N ALA A 346 -4.52 -32.62 -56.19
CA ALA A 346 -5.91 -32.45 -55.78
C ALA A 346 -6.65 -33.80 -55.73
N ALA A 347 -7.39 -34.04 -54.64
CA ALA A 347 -8.33 -35.16 -54.53
C ALA A 347 -9.76 -34.63 -54.61
N GLY A 348 -10.22 -34.39 -55.84
CA GLY A 348 -11.49 -33.73 -56.10
C GLY A 348 -11.45 -32.28 -55.60
N SER A 349 -12.23 -31.99 -54.57
CA SER A 349 -12.52 -30.65 -54.05
C SER A 349 -11.46 -30.09 -53.07
N PHE A 350 -10.43 -30.89 -52.74
CA PHE A 350 -9.41 -30.57 -51.74
C PHE A 350 -7.99 -30.67 -52.32
N ILE A 351 -7.10 -29.76 -51.89
CA ILE A 351 -5.66 -29.82 -52.15
C ILE A 351 -5.01 -30.73 -51.09
N LEU A 352 -4.44 -31.86 -51.49
CA LEU A 352 -3.73 -32.76 -50.58
C LEU A 352 -2.24 -32.43 -50.47
N SER A 353 -1.61 -32.07 -51.60
CA SER A 353 -0.27 -31.49 -51.61
C SER A 353 -0.10 -30.44 -52.70
N LEU A 354 0.81 -29.49 -52.46
CA LEU A 354 1.35 -28.58 -53.45
C LEU A 354 2.85 -28.83 -53.62
N LYS A 355 3.35 -28.65 -54.84
CA LYS A 355 4.74 -28.90 -55.20
C LYS A 355 5.28 -27.80 -56.11
N TYR A 356 6.36 -27.16 -55.67
CA TYR A 356 6.96 -26.03 -56.37
C TYR A 356 8.48 -26.17 -56.36
N ASN A 357 9.13 -25.99 -57.52
CA ASN A 357 10.58 -26.17 -57.70
C ASN A 357 11.14 -27.47 -57.09
N GLY A 358 10.34 -28.56 -57.11
CA GLY A 358 10.70 -29.87 -56.57
C GLY A 358 10.43 -30.09 -55.08
N VAL A 359 10.13 -29.04 -54.30
CA VAL A 359 9.71 -29.15 -52.89
C VAL A 359 8.22 -29.53 -52.84
N GLU A 360 7.89 -30.64 -52.18
CA GLU A 360 6.52 -31.17 -52.08
C GLU A 360 6.01 -31.08 -50.64
N LEU A 361 4.88 -30.39 -50.43
CA LEU A 361 4.21 -30.25 -49.13
C LEU A 361 2.83 -30.91 -49.16
N GLY A 362 2.78 -32.17 -48.73
CA GLY A 362 1.55 -32.91 -48.43
C GLY A 362 1.24 -32.99 -46.94
N THR A 363 0.13 -33.64 -46.59
CA THR A 363 -0.23 -33.94 -45.19
C THR A 363 0.91 -34.63 -44.44
N PRO A 364 1.31 -34.16 -43.24
CA PRO A 364 2.27 -34.87 -42.41
C PRO A 364 1.62 -36.15 -41.87
N GLN A 365 2.45 -37.12 -41.51
CA GLN A 365 2.00 -38.44 -41.03
C GLN A 365 1.33 -38.39 -39.64
N ASP A 366 1.25 -37.22 -39.01
CA ASP A 366 0.59 -36.95 -37.73
C ASP A 366 -0.80 -36.30 -37.85
N TYR A 367 -1.25 -35.91 -39.07
CA TYR A 367 -2.49 -35.18 -39.33
C TYR A 367 -2.66 -33.83 -38.60
N SER A 368 -1.58 -33.25 -38.05
CA SER A 368 -1.62 -32.03 -37.23
C SER A 368 -1.82 -30.73 -38.02
N THR A 369 -1.43 -30.72 -39.30
CA THR A 369 -1.49 -29.55 -40.19
C THR A 369 -1.91 -29.95 -41.61
N TYR A 370 -2.63 -29.07 -42.28
CA TYR A 370 -3.21 -29.31 -43.62
C TYR A 370 -3.56 -27.99 -44.33
N TRP A 371 -3.89 -28.06 -45.61
CA TRP A 371 -4.31 -26.92 -46.41
C TRP A 371 -5.75 -26.49 -46.10
N GLN A 372 -5.92 -25.29 -45.57
CA GLN A 372 -7.20 -24.66 -45.24
C GLN A 372 -7.56 -23.60 -46.29
N LEU A 373 -8.83 -23.58 -46.69
CA LEU A 373 -9.40 -22.60 -47.62
C LEU A 373 -10.00 -21.42 -46.84
N PHE A 374 -9.64 -20.20 -47.24
CA PHE A 374 -10.24 -18.96 -46.75
C PHE A 374 -10.79 -18.15 -47.92
N ILE A 375 -11.97 -17.57 -47.74
CA ILE A 375 -12.65 -16.70 -48.70
C ILE A 375 -12.90 -15.36 -48.00
N ASN A 376 -12.43 -14.25 -48.58
CA ASN A 376 -12.56 -12.91 -48.01
C ASN A 376 -12.16 -12.82 -46.53
N GLY A 377 -10.99 -13.43 -46.23
CA GLY A 377 -10.39 -13.47 -44.89
C GLY A 377 -11.00 -14.45 -43.89
N LYS A 378 -12.06 -15.18 -44.25
CA LYS A 378 -12.78 -16.11 -43.37
C LYS A 378 -12.57 -17.56 -43.80
N SER A 379 -12.38 -18.47 -42.85
CA SER A 379 -12.29 -19.91 -43.14
C SER A 379 -13.59 -20.38 -43.81
N SER A 380 -13.47 -21.23 -44.83
CA SER A 380 -14.61 -21.75 -45.58
C SER A 380 -15.08 -23.09 -45.02
N ASP A 381 -16.32 -23.16 -44.54
CA ASP A 381 -17.01 -24.41 -44.21
C ASP A 381 -17.31 -25.27 -45.46
N TYR A 382 -17.19 -24.68 -46.66
CA TYR A 382 -17.45 -25.32 -47.95
C TYR A 382 -16.14 -25.60 -48.71
N PRO A 383 -16.02 -26.74 -49.40
CA PRO A 383 -14.87 -27.01 -50.27
C PRO A 383 -14.87 -26.11 -51.51
N ALA A 384 -13.70 -25.97 -52.14
CA ALA A 384 -13.43 -24.91 -53.13
C ALA A 384 -14.27 -24.98 -54.41
N ASP A 385 -14.81 -26.15 -54.76
CA ASP A 385 -15.71 -26.35 -55.91
C ASP A 385 -17.14 -25.82 -55.66
N ASN A 386 -17.56 -25.74 -54.39
CA ASN A 386 -18.89 -25.29 -53.98
C ASN A 386 -18.94 -23.80 -53.62
N VAL A 387 -17.83 -23.07 -53.76
CA VAL A 387 -17.77 -21.61 -53.60
C VAL A 387 -17.71 -20.96 -54.97
N THR A 388 -18.78 -20.27 -55.39
CA THR A 388 -18.80 -19.45 -56.61
C THR A 388 -18.03 -18.15 -56.41
N ILE A 389 -17.24 -17.72 -57.40
CA ILE A 389 -16.42 -16.51 -57.33
C ILE A 389 -17.13 -15.27 -57.93
N HIS A 390 -17.03 -14.16 -57.22
CA HIS A 390 -17.45 -12.82 -57.61
C HIS A 390 -16.25 -11.87 -57.82
N ALA A 391 -16.49 -10.74 -58.48
CA ALA A 391 -15.42 -9.82 -58.85
C ALA A 391 -14.86 -9.10 -57.61
N GLY A 392 -13.54 -9.18 -57.41
CA GLY A 392 -12.87 -8.65 -56.23
C GLY A 392 -12.88 -9.56 -54.99
N ASP A 393 -13.38 -10.80 -55.10
CA ASP A 393 -13.17 -11.80 -54.05
C ASP A 393 -11.68 -12.13 -53.88
N THR A 394 -11.32 -12.59 -52.67
CA THR A 394 -9.98 -13.08 -52.32
C THR A 394 -10.08 -14.54 -51.86
N VAL A 395 -9.26 -15.40 -52.45
CA VAL A 395 -9.17 -16.84 -52.16
C VAL A 395 -7.78 -17.13 -51.60
N THR A 396 -7.68 -17.43 -50.31
CA THR A 396 -6.40 -17.72 -49.65
C THR A 396 -6.33 -19.17 -49.21
N TRP A 397 -5.31 -19.88 -49.67
CA TRP A 397 -4.96 -21.20 -49.14
C TRP A 397 -3.84 -21.06 -48.11
N PHE A 398 -4.03 -21.63 -46.91
CA PHE A 398 -3.07 -21.56 -45.81
C PHE A 398 -2.76 -22.94 -45.23
N TYR A 399 -1.48 -23.26 -45.05
CA TYR A 399 -1.03 -24.52 -44.45
C TYR A 399 -0.76 -24.36 -42.95
N GLY A 400 -1.71 -24.83 -42.13
CA GLY A 400 -1.72 -24.63 -40.67
C GLY A 400 -2.52 -25.71 -39.93
N GLY A 401 -2.65 -25.55 -38.61
CA GLY A 401 -3.47 -26.39 -37.74
C GLY A 401 -4.94 -25.99 -37.76
N TRP A 402 -5.82 -26.89 -37.29
CA TRP A 402 -7.27 -26.66 -37.34
C TRP A 402 -7.69 -25.46 -36.50
N GLY A 403 -8.16 -24.40 -37.15
CA GLY A 403 -8.60 -23.17 -36.49
C GLY A 403 -7.53 -22.08 -36.36
N ASP A 404 -6.32 -22.28 -36.91
CA ASP A 404 -5.35 -21.20 -37.07
C ASP A 404 -5.95 -20.08 -37.95
N GLN A 405 -5.81 -18.82 -37.53
CA GLN A 405 -6.20 -17.68 -38.36
C GLN A 405 -5.15 -17.40 -39.44
N LEU A 406 -5.57 -16.79 -40.55
CA LEU A 406 -4.63 -16.24 -41.53
C LEU A 406 -3.66 -15.26 -40.84
N PRO A 407 -2.37 -15.23 -41.24
CA PRO A 407 -1.47 -14.13 -40.88
C PRO A 407 -2.03 -12.81 -41.41
N SER A 408 -2.63 -12.03 -40.52
CA SER A 408 -3.17 -10.70 -40.83
C SER A 408 -2.05 -9.67 -40.76
N ASP A 409 -2.02 -8.72 -41.70
CA ASP A 409 -1.17 -7.52 -41.60
C ASP A 409 -1.69 -6.53 -40.54
N SER A 410 -2.87 -6.77 -39.96
CA SER A 410 -3.47 -5.94 -38.90
C SER A 410 -3.99 -6.73 -37.70
N VAL A 411 -4.12 -6.03 -36.56
CA VAL A 411 -4.67 -6.51 -35.28
C VAL A 411 -5.73 -5.53 -34.78
N HIS A 412 -6.84 -6.03 -34.23
CA HIS A 412 -7.96 -5.23 -33.73
C HIS A 412 -7.95 -5.15 -32.21
N ALA A 413 -7.74 -3.95 -31.67
CA ALA A 413 -7.70 -3.69 -30.24
C ALA A 413 -8.44 -2.39 -29.90
N SER A 414 -8.88 -2.25 -28.65
CA SER A 414 -9.58 -1.05 -28.16
C SER A 414 -8.91 -0.53 -26.89
N VAL A 415 -8.70 0.78 -26.79
CA VAL A 415 -8.14 1.43 -25.59
C VAL A 415 -9.16 2.34 -24.92
N GLN A 416 -9.14 2.35 -23.60
CA GLN A 416 -9.78 3.36 -22.77
C GLN A 416 -8.74 4.07 -21.89
N VAL A 417 -8.87 5.38 -21.75
CA VAL A 417 -8.07 6.21 -20.83
C VAL A 417 -9.03 6.77 -19.78
N LEU A 418 -8.81 6.42 -18.52
CA LEU A 418 -9.52 7.00 -17.38
C LEU A 418 -8.58 7.87 -16.55
N GLY A 419 -9.11 8.97 -16.05
CA GLY A 419 -8.43 9.80 -15.09
C GLY A 419 -9.43 10.65 -14.31
N LYS A 420 -8.91 11.43 -13.36
CA LYS A 420 -9.74 12.15 -12.41
C LYS A 420 -10.38 13.39 -13.03
N ASP A 421 -11.61 13.69 -12.63
CA ASP A 421 -12.30 14.95 -12.93
C ASP A 421 -11.82 16.09 -12.01
N LYS A 422 -12.40 17.27 -12.18
CA LYS A 422 -12.09 18.46 -11.36
C LYS A 422 -12.39 18.28 -9.85
N ASP A 423 -13.20 17.27 -9.49
CA ASP A 423 -13.62 16.94 -8.13
C ASP A 423 -12.91 15.66 -7.60
N GLY A 424 -11.95 15.12 -8.36
CA GLY A 424 -11.14 13.95 -8.00
C GLY A 424 -11.71 12.58 -8.39
N LYS A 425 -12.85 12.51 -9.09
CA LYS A 425 -13.54 11.24 -9.42
C LYS A 425 -13.07 10.66 -10.75
N GLN A 426 -12.98 9.33 -10.85
CA GLN A 426 -12.66 8.66 -12.11
C GLN A 426 -13.73 8.90 -13.17
N GLN A 427 -13.28 9.27 -14.38
CA GLN A 427 -14.08 9.40 -15.57
C GLN A 427 -13.27 8.99 -16.82
N VAL A 428 -13.96 8.67 -17.91
CA VAL A 428 -13.32 8.36 -19.20
C VAL A 428 -12.88 9.67 -19.85
N TRP A 429 -11.58 9.82 -20.08
CA TRP A 429 -10.99 10.95 -20.81
C TRP A 429 -10.99 10.72 -22.32
N ALA A 430 -10.74 9.48 -22.74
CA ALA A 430 -10.85 9.06 -24.13
C ALA A 430 -11.10 7.56 -24.21
N SER A 431 -11.70 7.10 -25.32
CA SER A 431 -11.79 5.67 -25.64
C SER A 431 -11.92 5.47 -27.14
N THR A 432 -11.22 4.50 -27.70
CA THR A 432 -11.47 4.02 -29.06
C THR A 432 -12.55 2.94 -29.07
N GLY A 433 -13.18 2.73 -30.22
CA GLY A 433 -13.79 1.43 -30.52
C GLY A 433 -12.71 0.35 -30.75
N GLN A 434 -13.09 -0.74 -31.40
CA GLN A 434 -12.11 -1.65 -32.01
C GLN A 434 -11.40 -0.91 -33.16
N THR A 435 -10.11 -0.63 -32.94
CA THR A 435 -9.21 0.03 -33.88
C THR A 435 -8.35 -1.02 -34.57
N SER A 436 -8.20 -0.94 -35.89
CA SER A 436 -7.27 -1.79 -36.63
C SER A 436 -5.88 -1.11 -36.67
N LEU A 437 -4.88 -1.76 -36.08
CA LEU A 437 -3.46 -1.35 -36.12
C LEU A 437 -2.65 -2.38 -36.89
N LYS A 438 -1.39 -2.08 -37.24
CA LYS A 438 -0.52 -3.06 -37.91
C LYS A 438 -0.22 -4.24 -36.98
N ALA A 439 -0.15 -5.45 -37.53
CA ALA A 439 0.26 -6.63 -36.77
C ALA A 439 1.67 -6.44 -36.17
N GLY A 440 1.78 -6.69 -34.86
CA GLY A 440 2.98 -6.40 -34.08
C GLY A 440 3.02 -5.02 -33.44
N SER A 441 2.03 -4.14 -33.67
CA SER A 441 1.83 -2.91 -32.89
C SER A 441 1.61 -3.19 -31.41
N THR A 442 1.87 -2.16 -30.61
CA THR A 442 1.96 -2.20 -29.15
C THR A 442 0.85 -1.40 -28.48
N ALA A 443 0.68 -1.57 -27.17
CA ALA A 443 -0.26 -0.78 -26.38
C ALA A 443 0.12 0.73 -26.35
N LYS A 444 1.40 1.08 -26.58
CA LYS A 444 1.83 2.46 -26.90
C LYS A 444 1.17 2.95 -28.19
N ASP A 445 1.37 2.23 -29.30
CA ASP A 445 0.89 2.66 -30.62
C ASP A 445 -0.63 2.84 -30.68
N LEU A 446 -1.38 2.05 -29.88
CA LEU A 446 -2.81 2.17 -29.66
C LEU A 446 -3.20 3.33 -28.75
N LEU A 447 -2.45 3.60 -27.66
CA LEU A 447 -2.65 4.78 -26.83
C LEU A 447 -2.45 6.07 -27.63
N GLU A 448 -1.46 6.11 -28.53
CA GLU A 448 -1.21 7.28 -29.39
C GLU A 448 -2.38 7.60 -30.35
N GLN A 449 -3.30 6.65 -30.59
CA GLN A 449 -4.51 6.90 -31.40
C GLN A 449 -5.61 7.70 -30.66
N VAL A 450 -5.52 7.88 -29.33
CA VAL A 450 -6.61 8.52 -28.55
C VAL A 450 -6.68 10.05 -28.69
N GLY A 451 -5.65 10.67 -29.28
CA GLY A 451 -5.60 12.12 -29.51
C GLY A 451 -5.43 13.00 -28.26
N LEU A 452 -5.17 12.42 -27.09
CA LEU A 452 -4.82 13.16 -25.87
C LEU A 452 -3.34 13.58 -25.92
N THR A 453 -3.02 14.72 -25.32
CA THR A 453 -1.63 15.15 -25.14
C THR A 453 -0.95 14.27 -24.10
N LEU A 454 0.01 13.45 -24.54
CA LEU A 454 0.84 12.60 -23.69
C LEU A 454 2.13 13.35 -23.30
N ASP A 455 2.56 13.19 -22.07
CA ASP A 455 3.95 13.42 -21.66
C ASP A 455 4.62 12.05 -21.58
N ALA A 456 5.60 11.80 -22.44
CA ALA A 456 6.29 10.53 -22.54
C ALA A 456 7.75 10.72 -22.93
N GLY A 457 8.62 9.89 -22.35
CA GLY A 457 10.04 9.86 -22.65
C GLY A 457 10.45 8.55 -23.35
N GLU A 458 11.67 8.55 -23.89
CA GLU A 458 12.28 7.38 -24.51
C GLU A 458 13.75 7.27 -24.06
N SER A 459 14.18 6.08 -23.66
CA SER A 459 15.47 5.82 -23.02
C SER A 459 16.15 4.58 -23.58
N SER A 460 17.36 4.25 -23.09
CA SER A 460 18.03 2.97 -23.36
C SER A 460 17.23 1.74 -22.92
N TRP A 461 16.21 1.90 -22.07
CA TRP A 461 15.30 0.85 -21.62
C TRP A 461 13.95 0.84 -22.37
N GLY A 462 13.78 1.74 -23.35
CA GLY A 462 12.55 1.91 -24.13
C GLY A 462 11.73 3.13 -23.74
N TRP A 463 10.48 3.15 -24.24
CA TRP A 463 9.50 4.20 -24.03
C TRP A 463 8.81 4.10 -22.66
N PHE A 464 8.52 5.25 -22.05
CA PHE A 464 7.82 5.36 -20.78
C PHE A 464 6.85 6.56 -20.77
N LEU A 465 5.67 6.36 -20.18
CA LEU A 465 4.67 7.41 -20.00
C LEU A 465 4.98 8.17 -18.70
N ASN A 466 5.27 9.47 -18.80
CA ASN A 466 5.33 10.35 -17.62
C ASN A 466 3.92 10.69 -17.17
N GLY A 467 3.02 10.98 -18.11
CA GLY A 467 1.60 11.18 -17.84
C GLY A 467 0.77 11.62 -19.03
N ILE A 468 -0.44 12.09 -18.73
CA ILE A 468 -1.41 12.54 -19.73
C ILE A 468 -2.04 13.84 -19.22
N TYR A 469 -2.21 14.81 -20.12
CA TYR A 469 -2.93 16.04 -19.81
C TYR A 469 -4.44 15.80 -19.83
N SER A 470 -5.13 16.26 -18.79
CA SER A 470 -6.58 16.19 -18.69
C SER A 470 -7.25 17.05 -19.78
N PRO A 471 -8.15 16.48 -20.60
CA PRO A 471 -8.85 17.23 -21.64
C PRO A 471 -9.94 18.16 -21.08
N PHE A 472 -10.22 18.10 -19.77
CA PHE A 472 -11.33 18.83 -19.13
C PHE A 472 -10.88 20.06 -18.34
N ASP A 473 -9.68 20.06 -17.77
CA ASP A 473 -9.13 21.18 -17.00
C ASP A 473 -7.69 21.58 -17.39
N GLY A 474 -7.11 20.90 -18.39
CA GLY A 474 -5.79 21.21 -18.94
C GLY A 474 -4.63 20.90 -17.98
N LYS A 475 -4.87 20.32 -16.80
CA LYS A 475 -3.80 19.96 -15.87
C LYS A 475 -3.01 18.77 -16.39
N SER A 476 -1.70 18.81 -16.17
CA SER A 476 -0.83 17.65 -16.39
C SER A 476 -0.97 16.70 -15.20
N TYR A 477 -1.45 15.47 -15.44
CA TYR A 477 -1.40 14.39 -14.47
C TYR A 477 -0.15 13.55 -14.77
N CYS A 478 1.02 14.08 -14.38
CA CYS A 478 2.32 13.43 -14.59
C CYS A 478 2.91 12.90 -13.29
N GLY A 479 3.56 11.75 -13.41
CA GLY A 479 4.32 11.10 -12.34
C GLY A 479 3.45 10.47 -11.25
N TYR A 480 4.12 10.28 -10.12
CA TYR A 480 3.59 9.66 -8.92
C TYR A 480 3.11 10.71 -7.93
N ASP A 481 1.83 10.67 -7.54
CA ASP A 481 1.30 11.48 -6.44
C ASP A 481 1.43 10.72 -5.11
N ALA A 482 2.42 11.14 -4.33
CA ALA A 482 2.71 10.59 -3.01
C ALA A 482 1.60 10.83 -1.96
N ALA A 483 0.69 11.79 -2.17
CA ALA A 483 -0.40 12.06 -1.24
C ALA A 483 -1.60 11.10 -1.41
N THR A 484 -1.73 10.45 -2.57
CA THR A 484 -2.84 9.52 -2.88
C THR A 484 -2.40 8.14 -3.39
N ASN A 485 -1.10 7.89 -3.46
CA ASN A 485 -0.48 6.73 -4.14
C ASN A 485 -0.90 6.61 -5.62
N SER A 486 -1.30 7.72 -6.27
CA SER A 486 -1.81 7.72 -7.64
C SER A 486 -0.70 7.73 -8.69
N TYR A 487 -0.82 6.87 -9.69
CA TYR A 487 0.02 6.89 -10.90
C TYR A 487 -0.74 6.27 -12.08
N TRP A 488 -0.20 6.42 -13.30
CA TRP A 488 -0.75 5.78 -14.50
C TRP A 488 -0.48 4.26 -14.47
N ARG A 489 -1.55 3.49 -14.28
CA ARG A 489 -1.55 2.01 -14.28
C ARG A 489 -2.07 1.52 -15.64
N PHE A 490 -1.45 0.48 -16.19
CA PHE A 490 -1.76 -0.12 -17.50
C PHE A 490 -2.33 -1.53 -17.30
N TYR A 491 -3.53 -1.74 -17.84
CA TYR A 491 -4.28 -2.98 -17.75
C TYR A 491 -4.63 -3.52 -19.14
N VAL A 492 -4.72 -4.84 -19.25
CA VAL A 492 -5.21 -5.51 -20.47
C VAL A 492 -6.22 -6.59 -20.08
N LYS A 493 -7.28 -6.71 -20.87
CA LYS A 493 -8.20 -7.84 -20.88
C LYS A 493 -8.18 -8.45 -22.27
N GLY A 494 -7.60 -9.65 -22.39
CA GLY A 494 -7.60 -10.39 -23.64
C GLY A 494 -8.99 -10.92 -23.99
N LYS A 495 -9.20 -11.28 -25.26
CA LYS A 495 -10.49 -11.75 -25.83
C LYS A 495 -11.13 -12.95 -25.09
N SER A 496 -10.34 -13.75 -24.37
CA SER A 496 -10.77 -14.90 -23.56
C SER A 496 -10.76 -14.66 -22.05
N ASP A 497 -10.33 -13.48 -21.58
CA ASP A 497 -10.20 -13.21 -20.14
C ASP A 497 -11.49 -12.67 -19.51
N ALA A 498 -11.88 -13.27 -18.38
CA ALA A 498 -13.04 -12.84 -17.60
C ALA A 498 -12.80 -11.54 -16.81
N LYS A 499 -11.54 -11.10 -16.63
CA LYS A 499 -11.15 -9.94 -15.82
C LYS A 499 -10.00 -9.18 -16.48
N TYR A 500 -9.90 -7.87 -16.21
CA TYR A 500 -8.69 -7.11 -16.49
C TYR A 500 -7.53 -7.60 -15.63
N LYS A 501 -6.34 -7.67 -16.21
CA LYS A 501 -5.07 -7.95 -15.52
C LYS A 501 -4.20 -6.71 -15.57
N PHE A 502 -3.42 -6.49 -14.51
CA PHE A 502 -2.27 -5.59 -14.59
C PHE A 502 -1.25 -6.18 -15.56
N ALA A 503 -0.55 -5.34 -16.33
CA ALA A 503 0.45 -5.78 -17.28
C ALA A 503 1.86 -5.68 -16.66
N ASP A 504 2.53 -6.82 -16.49
CA ASP A 504 3.89 -6.91 -15.92
C ASP A 504 5.00 -6.37 -16.85
N VAL A 505 4.62 -5.71 -17.95
CA VAL A 505 5.51 -5.09 -18.94
C VAL A 505 4.96 -3.73 -19.37
N GLY A 506 5.86 -2.77 -19.63
CA GLY A 506 5.46 -1.43 -20.09
C GLY A 506 4.74 -1.45 -21.45
N ALA A 507 3.84 -0.50 -21.69
CA ALA A 507 2.97 -0.49 -22.87
C ALA A 507 3.70 -0.44 -24.22
N GLY A 508 4.92 0.11 -24.28
CA GLY A 508 5.79 0.05 -25.46
C GLY A 508 6.47 -1.31 -25.71
N ALA A 509 6.40 -2.24 -24.75
CA ALA A 509 6.86 -3.62 -24.89
C ALA A 509 5.69 -4.63 -25.04
N TYR A 510 4.49 -4.27 -24.59
CA TYR A 510 3.29 -5.09 -24.76
C TYR A 510 2.79 -5.04 -26.21
N LYS A 511 2.96 -6.14 -26.95
CA LYS A 511 2.36 -6.34 -28.28
C LYS A 511 0.89 -6.70 -28.16
N LEU A 512 0.06 -6.11 -29.02
CA LEU A 512 -1.38 -6.32 -29.05
C LEU A 512 -1.74 -7.65 -29.72
N HIS A 513 -2.80 -8.27 -29.21
CA HIS A 513 -3.44 -9.47 -29.74
C HIS A 513 -4.88 -9.15 -30.19
N GLU A 514 -5.44 -10.04 -31.03
CA GLU A 514 -6.75 -9.83 -31.64
C GLU A 514 -7.88 -9.83 -30.58
N GLY A 515 -8.53 -8.68 -30.42
CA GLY A 515 -9.59 -8.44 -29.45
C GLY A 515 -9.12 -7.96 -28.07
N ASP A 516 -7.88 -7.51 -27.91
CA ASP A 516 -7.40 -6.92 -26.65
C ASP A 516 -8.17 -5.63 -26.29
N ALA A 517 -8.67 -5.58 -25.05
CA ALA A 517 -9.19 -4.37 -24.43
C ALA A 517 -8.16 -3.81 -23.44
N VAL A 518 -7.49 -2.73 -23.85
CA VAL A 518 -6.47 -2.01 -23.08
C VAL A 518 -7.13 -0.92 -22.23
N THR A 519 -6.62 -0.70 -21.03
CA THR A 519 -7.05 0.42 -20.19
C THR A 519 -5.87 1.09 -19.48
N PHE A 520 -5.71 2.39 -19.70
CA PHE A 520 -4.81 3.24 -18.92
C PHE A 520 -5.65 4.01 -17.89
N MET A 521 -5.21 4.02 -16.63
CA MET A 521 -5.97 4.62 -15.54
C MET A 521 -5.05 5.33 -14.57
N TYR A 522 -5.31 6.61 -14.26
CA TYR A 522 -4.59 7.34 -13.20
C TYR A 522 -5.22 7.02 -11.84
N ALA A 523 -4.66 6.01 -11.14
CA ALA A 523 -5.27 5.39 -9.97
C ALA A 523 -4.33 5.32 -8.78
N GLY A 524 -4.86 5.67 -7.61
CA GLY A 524 -4.33 5.36 -6.29
C GLY A 524 -5.11 4.22 -5.64
N ASP A 525 -4.84 3.94 -4.37
CA ASP A 525 -5.37 2.75 -3.68
C ASP A 525 -6.80 2.92 -3.16
N SER A 526 -7.42 4.07 -3.45
CA SER A 526 -8.85 4.36 -3.24
C SER A 526 -9.65 4.44 -4.55
N ASP A 527 -9.03 4.17 -5.71
CA ASP A 527 -9.67 4.19 -7.01
C ASP A 527 -10.07 2.77 -7.47
N ALA A 528 -11.35 2.59 -7.82
CA ALA A 528 -11.88 1.30 -8.23
C ALA A 528 -11.41 0.91 -9.64
N LEU A 529 -10.83 -0.28 -9.77
CA LEU A 529 -10.32 -0.79 -11.06
C LEU A 529 -11.46 -1.06 -12.06
N PRO A 530 -11.21 -1.03 -13.38
CA PRO A 530 -12.23 -1.31 -14.39
C PRO A 530 -12.89 -2.68 -14.19
N GLY A 531 -14.22 -2.71 -14.14
CA GLY A 531 -15.00 -3.93 -13.84
C GLY A 531 -14.88 -4.42 -12.39
N GLN A 532 -14.48 -3.55 -11.46
CA GLN A 532 -14.41 -3.83 -10.02
C GLN A 532 -15.07 -2.70 -9.21
N VAL A 533 -15.49 -3.05 -7.99
CA VAL A 533 -16.03 -2.13 -6.98
C VAL A 533 -15.17 -2.16 -5.73
N LEU A 534 -14.99 -1.00 -5.09
CA LEU A 534 -14.31 -0.88 -3.79
C LEU A 534 -15.34 -0.80 -2.66
N GLY A 535 -15.41 -1.85 -1.85
CA GLY A 535 -16.15 -1.84 -0.59
C GLY A 535 -15.23 -1.55 0.60
N SER A 536 -15.77 -0.92 1.63
CA SER A 536 -15.17 -0.92 2.98
C SER A 536 -16.11 -1.66 3.92
N VAL A 537 -15.59 -2.45 4.85
CA VAL A 537 -16.42 -3.22 5.79
C VAL A 537 -15.85 -3.25 7.21
N ASP A 538 -16.76 -3.08 8.17
CA ASP A 538 -16.54 -3.23 9.60
C ASP A 538 -17.42 -4.35 10.17
N VAL A 539 -16.80 -5.45 10.61
CA VAL A 539 -17.47 -6.51 11.37
C VAL A 539 -17.34 -6.18 12.86
N ILE A 540 -18.47 -5.92 13.53
CA ILE A 540 -18.52 -5.48 14.93
C ILE A 540 -19.20 -6.54 15.79
N GLY A 541 -18.51 -7.04 16.81
CA GLY A 541 -19.07 -8.01 17.74
C GLY A 541 -18.56 -7.82 19.17
N PRO A 542 -19.07 -8.59 20.13
CA PRO A 542 -18.63 -8.51 21.52
C PRO A 542 -17.15 -8.91 21.71
N ASP A 543 -16.43 -8.19 22.56
CA ASP A 543 -15.20 -8.66 23.21
C ASP A 543 -15.52 -9.70 24.31
N VAL A 544 -14.50 -10.16 25.04
CA VAL A 544 -14.65 -11.09 26.17
C VAL A 544 -15.46 -10.52 27.36
N ASN A 545 -15.77 -9.23 27.37
CA ASN A 545 -16.57 -8.55 28.38
C ASN A 545 -18.01 -8.26 27.90
N GLY A 546 -18.29 -8.41 26.60
CA GLY A 546 -19.56 -8.06 25.95
C GLY A 546 -19.61 -6.66 25.35
N ASN A 547 -18.51 -5.91 25.33
CA ASN A 547 -18.39 -4.60 24.68
C ASN A 547 -18.36 -4.75 23.16
N ASN A 548 -19.02 -3.87 22.41
CA ASN A 548 -18.94 -3.88 20.95
C ASN A 548 -17.54 -3.42 20.50
N THR A 549 -16.79 -4.27 19.78
CA THR A 549 -15.49 -3.95 19.21
C THR A 549 -15.36 -4.47 17.77
N ARG A 550 -14.37 -3.95 17.03
CA ARG A 550 -14.07 -4.31 15.65
C ARG A 550 -13.40 -5.70 15.63
N TRP A 551 -14.12 -6.72 15.18
CA TRP A 551 -13.57 -8.07 14.96
C TRP A 551 -12.74 -8.14 13.67
N GLY A 552 -13.11 -7.34 12.67
CA GLY A 552 -12.36 -7.20 11.44
C GLY A 552 -12.83 -5.98 10.66
N SER A 553 -11.90 -5.08 10.37
CA SER A 553 -12.11 -3.93 9.47
C SER A 553 -11.22 -4.07 8.24
N ALA A 554 -11.71 -3.62 7.09
CA ALA A 554 -10.92 -3.37 5.89
C ALA A 554 -11.53 -2.26 5.03
N SER A 555 -10.68 -1.41 4.45
CA SER A 555 -11.05 -0.34 3.53
C SER A 555 -10.58 -0.65 2.12
N ASN A 556 -11.27 -0.13 1.11
CA ASN A 556 -10.89 -0.26 -0.31
C ASN A 556 -10.66 -1.72 -0.75
N VAL A 557 -11.50 -2.64 -0.28
CA VAL A 557 -11.47 -4.05 -0.71
C VAL A 557 -12.01 -4.15 -2.14
N SER A 558 -11.12 -4.46 -3.08
CA SER A 558 -11.47 -4.57 -4.51
C SER A 558 -12.11 -5.93 -4.81
N LEU A 559 -13.33 -5.88 -5.34
CA LEU A 559 -14.14 -7.03 -5.70
C LEU A 559 -14.68 -6.87 -7.13
N PRO A 560 -14.99 -7.95 -7.86
CA PRO A 560 -15.65 -7.85 -9.16
C PRO A 560 -16.93 -7.02 -9.11
N GLU A 561 -17.21 -6.23 -10.15
CA GLU A 561 -18.48 -5.53 -10.29
C GLU A 561 -19.67 -6.51 -10.23
N GLY A 562 -20.73 -6.13 -9.52
CA GLY A 562 -21.85 -7.03 -9.20
C GLY A 562 -21.69 -7.86 -7.92
N SER A 563 -20.53 -7.84 -7.25
CA SER A 563 -20.34 -8.48 -5.93
C SER A 563 -21.26 -7.87 -4.86
N THR A 564 -21.59 -8.65 -3.84
CA THR A 564 -22.55 -8.30 -2.79
C THR A 564 -21.87 -7.94 -1.47
N ALA A 565 -22.62 -7.31 -0.56
CA ALA A 565 -22.15 -7.07 0.80
C ALA A 565 -21.77 -8.38 1.53
N GLN A 566 -22.41 -9.51 1.21
CA GLN A 566 -22.00 -10.83 1.68
C GLN A 566 -20.61 -11.20 1.16
N ASP A 567 -20.32 -11.04 -0.14
CA ASP A 567 -19.01 -11.35 -0.71
C ASP A 567 -17.89 -10.54 -0.04
N LEU A 568 -18.16 -9.27 0.30
CA LEU A 568 -17.23 -8.40 1.02
C LEU A 568 -17.01 -8.83 2.47
N ILE A 569 -18.09 -9.05 3.24
CA ILE A 569 -18.02 -9.55 4.63
C ILE A 569 -17.26 -10.88 4.66
N GLU A 570 -17.60 -11.82 3.78
CA GLU A 570 -16.94 -13.11 3.68
C GLU A 570 -15.48 -13.00 3.26
N THR A 571 -15.12 -12.08 2.36
CA THR A 571 -13.72 -11.85 1.94
C THR A 571 -12.87 -11.37 3.11
N VAL A 572 -13.38 -10.44 3.92
CA VAL A 572 -12.64 -9.89 5.07
C VAL A 572 -12.58 -10.86 6.25
N LEU A 573 -13.65 -11.62 6.52
CA LEU A 573 -13.61 -12.70 7.51
C LEU A 573 -12.57 -13.78 7.13
N LYS A 574 -12.54 -14.20 5.85
CA LYS A 574 -11.52 -15.13 5.33
C LYS A 574 -10.11 -14.54 5.46
N ALA A 575 -9.90 -13.27 5.08
CA ALA A 575 -8.60 -12.60 5.15
C ALA A 575 -8.08 -12.41 6.58
N LYS A 576 -8.96 -12.19 7.56
CA LYS A 576 -8.63 -12.10 8.99
C LYS A 576 -8.59 -13.47 9.70
N GLY A 577 -8.87 -14.58 8.99
CA GLY A 577 -8.84 -15.93 9.56
C GLY A 577 -9.97 -16.22 10.56
N ILE A 578 -11.11 -15.55 10.45
CA ILE A 578 -12.24 -15.63 11.38
C ILE A 578 -13.23 -16.68 10.90
N ASP A 579 -13.42 -17.76 11.67
CA ASP A 579 -14.35 -18.84 11.34
C ASP A 579 -15.82 -18.36 11.37
N TYR A 580 -16.57 -18.59 10.29
CA TYR A 580 -17.99 -18.25 10.20
C TYR A 580 -18.81 -19.30 9.44
N LYS A 581 -20.14 -19.18 9.57
CA LYS A 581 -21.15 -19.91 8.81
C LYS A 581 -22.20 -18.92 8.33
N ALA A 582 -22.39 -18.82 7.02
CA ALA A 582 -23.41 -17.99 6.39
C ALA A 582 -24.38 -18.87 5.58
N SER A 583 -25.66 -18.51 5.57
CA SER A 583 -26.65 -19.11 4.67
C SER A 583 -26.54 -18.54 3.25
N GLN A 584 -26.86 -19.34 2.22
CA GLN A 584 -26.99 -18.85 0.83
C GLN A 584 -28.09 -17.78 0.66
N SER A 585 -29.03 -17.68 1.59
CA SER A 585 -30.05 -16.63 1.65
C SER A 585 -29.58 -15.34 2.32
N GLY A 586 -28.33 -15.26 2.79
CA GLY A 586 -27.75 -14.09 3.46
C GLY A 586 -28.39 -13.69 4.80
N ALA A 587 -29.42 -14.40 5.26
CA ALA A 587 -30.21 -14.06 6.45
C ALA A 587 -29.67 -14.67 7.75
N TYR A 588 -29.06 -15.86 7.69
CA TYR A 588 -28.52 -16.55 8.86
C TYR A 588 -27.00 -16.52 8.86
N TRP A 589 -26.45 -15.97 9.94
CA TRP A 589 -25.01 -15.87 10.18
C TRP A 589 -24.66 -16.37 11.56
N SER A 590 -23.53 -17.06 11.65
CA SER A 590 -22.86 -17.37 12.91
C SER A 590 -21.36 -17.14 12.73
N ILE A 591 -20.81 -16.12 13.39
CA ILE A 591 -19.39 -15.75 13.30
C ILE A 591 -18.73 -16.07 14.64
N THR A 592 -17.53 -16.62 14.60
CA THR A 592 -16.75 -17.01 15.77
C THR A 592 -15.93 -15.82 16.27
N SER A 593 -16.06 -15.48 17.56
CA SER A 593 -15.28 -14.39 18.16
C SER A 593 -13.78 -14.69 18.07
N PRO A 594 -12.95 -13.78 17.52
CA PRO A 594 -11.50 -13.99 17.42
C PRO A 594 -10.82 -14.01 18.80
N PHE A 595 -11.50 -13.51 19.84
CA PHE A 595 -10.95 -13.37 21.19
C PHE A 595 -11.19 -14.61 22.08
N GLU A 596 -12.41 -15.17 22.05
CA GLU A 596 -12.80 -16.31 22.92
C GLU A 596 -13.19 -17.59 22.17
N GLY A 597 -13.23 -17.61 20.84
CA GLY A 597 -13.58 -18.80 20.06
C GLY A 597 -15.05 -19.22 20.14
N ARG A 598 -15.92 -18.40 20.75
CA ARG A 598 -17.36 -18.62 20.81
C ARG A 598 -18.03 -18.25 19.50
N ALA A 599 -18.89 -19.13 18.98
CA ALA A 599 -19.75 -18.83 17.83
C ALA A 599 -20.97 -17.99 18.25
N TYR A 600 -21.11 -16.81 17.66
CA TYR A 600 -22.25 -15.91 17.85
C TYR A 600 -23.19 -16.00 16.65
N GLY A 601 -24.33 -16.69 16.83
CA GLY A 601 -25.50 -16.63 15.94
C GLY A 601 -26.70 -16.03 16.67
N HIS A 602 -27.91 -16.12 16.12
CA HIS A 602 -29.12 -15.58 16.75
C HIS A 602 -29.34 -16.10 18.19
N ASP A 603 -29.35 -15.20 19.16
CA ASP A 603 -29.64 -15.49 20.57
C ASP A 603 -31.09 -15.13 20.92
N GLY A 604 -31.93 -16.14 21.12
CA GLY A 604 -33.34 -15.98 21.50
C GLY A 604 -33.61 -15.53 22.95
N ALA A 605 -32.57 -15.37 23.79
CA ALA A 605 -32.72 -14.79 25.12
C ALA A 605 -32.54 -13.26 25.12
N THR A 606 -31.68 -12.74 24.23
CA THR A 606 -31.44 -11.29 24.08
C THR A 606 -32.03 -10.69 22.81
N ASN A 607 -32.54 -11.52 21.89
CA ASN A 607 -32.92 -11.18 20.51
C ASN A 607 -31.78 -10.48 19.73
N LYS A 608 -30.52 -10.83 20.04
CA LYS A 608 -29.35 -10.36 19.27
C LYS A 608 -29.07 -11.26 18.08
N TYR A 609 -28.76 -10.67 16.93
CA TYR A 609 -28.22 -11.33 15.75
C TYR A 609 -27.34 -10.37 14.95
N TRP A 610 -26.84 -10.81 13.79
CA TRP A 610 -26.01 -9.98 12.92
C TRP A 610 -26.86 -9.07 12.03
N HIS A 611 -26.80 -7.77 12.27
CA HIS A 611 -27.47 -6.74 11.50
C HIS A 611 -26.54 -6.14 10.45
N LEU A 612 -27.09 -5.90 9.25
CA LEU A 612 -26.42 -5.22 8.16
C LEU A 612 -26.77 -3.73 8.16
N TYR A 613 -25.76 -2.88 8.11
CA TYR A 613 -25.88 -1.45 7.87
C TYR A 613 -25.07 -1.08 6.63
N ILE A 614 -25.60 -0.19 5.79
CA ILE A 614 -24.96 0.31 4.57
C ILE A 614 -24.92 1.84 4.68
N ASN A 615 -23.73 2.42 4.55
CA ASN A 615 -23.47 3.86 4.66
C ASN A 615 -24.08 4.48 5.93
N GLY A 616 -23.93 3.77 7.07
CA GLY A 616 -24.43 4.19 8.38
C GLY A 616 -25.93 3.93 8.64
N LYS A 617 -26.67 3.35 7.70
CA LYS A 617 -28.12 3.12 7.81
C LYS A 617 -28.45 1.63 7.86
N PRO A 618 -29.39 1.17 8.71
CA PRO A 618 -29.78 -0.25 8.76
C PRO A 618 -30.42 -0.69 7.44
N SER A 619 -30.05 -1.88 6.99
CA SER A 619 -30.60 -2.52 5.78
C SER A 619 -31.80 -3.40 6.14
N SER A 620 -32.87 -3.29 5.34
CA SER A 620 -33.97 -4.26 5.32
C SER A 620 -33.72 -5.46 4.40
N LEU A 621 -32.62 -5.43 3.63
CA LEU A 621 -32.16 -6.48 2.72
C LEU A 621 -31.04 -7.31 3.36
N CYS A 622 -31.00 -8.60 3.03
CA CYS A 622 -29.93 -9.51 3.44
C CYS A 622 -28.61 -9.18 2.71
N ALA A 623 -27.47 -9.63 3.24
CA ALA A 623 -26.15 -9.25 2.73
C ALA A 623 -25.88 -9.69 1.27
N ASN A 624 -26.48 -10.79 0.82
CA ASN A 624 -26.47 -11.25 -0.57
C ASN A 624 -27.45 -10.51 -1.50
N GLN A 625 -28.33 -9.67 -0.96
CA GLN A 625 -29.32 -8.88 -1.72
C GLN A 625 -28.85 -7.43 -1.94
N VAL A 626 -27.77 -7.01 -1.29
CA VAL A 626 -27.14 -5.71 -1.49
C VAL A 626 -25.95 -5.87 -2.41
N THR A 627 -26.10 -5.53 -3.69
CA THR A 627 -24.99 -5.34 -4.62
C THR A 627 -24.20 -4.09 -4.23
N LEU A 628 -22.86 -4.19 -4.23
CA LEU A 628 -21.97 -3.11 -3.84
C LEU A 628 -21.73 -2.10 -4.97
N THR A 629 -21.57 -0.84 -4.57
CA THR A 629 -21.06 0.26 -5.39
C THR A 629 -19.76 0.81 -4.79
N SER A 630 -18.90 1.39 -5.62
CA SER A 630 -17.59 1.88 -5.17
C SER A 630 -17.72 3.02 -4.16
N GLY A 631 -17.18 2.80 -2.97
CA GLY A 631 -17.26 3.72 -1.83
C GLY A 631 -18.29 3.30 -0.77
N ASP A 632 -19.06 2.22 -0.98
CA ASP A 632 -19.99 1.71 0.03
C ASP A 632 -19.27 1.26 1.30
N LYS A 633 -19.78 1.73 2.44
CA LYS A 633 -19.34 1.35 3.79
C LYS A 633 -20.36 0.39 4.40
N VAL A 634 -19.98 -0.88 4.49
CA VAL A 634 -20.76 -1.93 5.13
C VAL A 634 -20.38 -2.01 6.61
N THR A 635 -21.36 -2.05 7.51
CA THR A 635 -21.12 -2.43 8.91
C THR A 635 -21.98 -3.63 9.22
N PHE A 636 -21.37 -4.71 9.71
CA PHE A 636 -22.05 -5.96 10.04
C PHE A 636 -21.89 -6.23 11.53
N ALA A 637 -22.96 -5.98 12.31
CA ALA A 637 -22.85 -5.82 13.75
C ALA A 637 -23.76 -6.76 14.55
N TYR A 638 -23.22 -7.39 15.60
CA TYR A 638 -23.98 -8.27 16.48
C TYR A 638 -24.79 -7.49 17.53
N THR A 639 -26.04 -7.17 17.22
CA THR A 639 -26.91 -6.28 18.00
C THR A 639 -28.38 -6.73 17.97
N THR A 640 -29.29 -5.98 18.60
CA THR A 640 -30.73 -6.25 18.60
C THR A 640 -31.46 -5.47 17.52
N ASP A 641 -32.64 -5.95 17.11
CA ASP A 641 -33.45 -5.24 16.12
C ASP A 641 -33.85 -3.82 16.55
N GLY A 642 -33.98 -2.93 15.56
CA GLY A 642 -34.20 -1.49 15.74
C GLY A 642 -33.02 -0.71 16.37
N ALA A 643 -31.91 -1.35 16.74
CA ALA A 643 -30.78 -0.66 17.35
C ALA A 643 -30.08 0.31 16.37
N PRO A 644 -29.65 1.50 16.83
CA PRO A 644 -28.75 2.34 16.05
C PRO A 644 -27.45 1.58 15.76
N MET A 645 -26.79 1.92 14.65
CA MET A 645 -25.51 1.31 14.29
C MET A 645 -24.51 1.42 15.45
N PRO A 646 -23.92 0.31 15.92
CA PRO A 646 -22.89 0.37 16.94
C PRO A 646 -21.70 1.21 16.48
N ASP A 647 -21.37 2.21 17.29
CA ASP A 647 -20.17 3.02 17.15
C ASP A 647 -19.15 2.50 18.18
N PRO A 648 -18.13 1.72 17.75
CA PRO A 648 -17.12 1.14 18.64
C PRO A 648 -16.05 2.17 19.04
N ASP A 649 -16.00 3.32 18.35
CA ASP A 649 -15.00 4.36 18.53
C ASP A 649 -15.52 5.44 19.52
N LYS A 650 -16.83 5.41 19.83
CA LYS A 650 -17.49 6.30 20.79
C LYS A 650 -17.05 6.07 22.24
N ILE A 651 -16.48 7.12 22.83
CA ILE A 651 -16.22 7.17 24.28
C ILE A 651 -17.53 7.22 25.06
N VAL A 652 -17.75 6.21 25.91
CA VAL A 652 -18.84 6.18 26.90
C VAL A 652 -18.23 6.21 28.29
N VAL A 653 -18.47 7.29 29.03
CA VAL A 653 -17.91 7.49 30.38
C VAL A 653 -18.89 6.97 31.43
N ASP A 654 -18.45 6.03 32.26
CA ASP A 654 -19.17 5.54 33.44
C ASP A 654 -18.36 5.77 34.73
N PRO A 655 -18.60 6.87 35.45
CA PRO A 655 -17.95 7.12 36.74
C PRO A 655 -18.26 6.08 37.81
N SER A 656 -19.35 5.30 37.67
CA SER A 656 -19.73 4.24 38.62
C SER A 656 -18.98 2.93 38.41
N ALA A 657 -18.26 2.78 37.29
CA ALA A 657 -17.53 1.56 36.93
C ALA A 657 -16.60 1.07 38.06
N THR A 658 -16.78 -0.19 38.45
CA THR A 658 -15.98 -0.88 39.47
C THR A 658 -14.56 -1.13 38.96
N THR A 659 -13.54 -0.79 39.74
CA THR A 659 -12.15 -1.14 39.43
C THR A 659 -11.78 -2.51 40.01
N PRO A 660 -10.91 -3.29 39.34
CA PRO A 660 -10.30 -4.48 39.93
C PRO A 660 -9.27 -4.11 40.99
N ASP A 661 -9.07 -5.01 41.95
CA ASP A 661 -7.99 -4.94 42.95
C ASP A 661 -6.90 -5.96 42.54
N TRP A 662 -5.98 -5.51 41.67
CA TRP A 662 -4.89 -6.34 41.13
C TRP A 662 -3.53 -5.69 41.39
N ASP A 663 -2.53 -6.52 41.70
CA ASP A 663 -1.12 -6.13 41.64
C ASP A 663 -0.68 -5.87 40.18
N ALA A 664 0.19 -4.88 40.01
CA ALA A 664 0.92 -4.68 38.76
C ALA A 664 2.19 -5.54 38.75
N GLU A 665 2.45 -6.18 37.62
CA GLU A 665 3.76 -6.79 37.35
C GLU A 665 4.74 -5.74 36.82
N TRP A 666 4.20 -4.76 36.07
CA TRP A 666 4.88 -3.54 35.66
C TRP A 666 3.87 -2.41 35.49
N ALA A 667 3.83 -1.44 36.42
CA ALA A 667 2.80 -0.41 36.44
C ALA A 667 2.94 0.68 35.36
N GLY A 668 4.01 0.65 34.54
CA GLY A 668 4.35 1.65 33.52
C GLY A 668 5.78 2.16 33.69
N TYR A 669 6.18 3.20 32.95
CA TYR A 669 7.56 3.73 33.01
C TYR A 669 7.98 4.04 34.45
N GLY A 670 9.22 3.67 34.82
CA GLY A 670 9.74 3.84 36.18
C GLY A 670 8.93 3.13 37.29
N ASN A 671 8.06 2.19 36.91
CA ASN A 671 7.01 1.59 37.73
C ASN A 671 5.97 2.59 38.29
N SER A 672 5.57 3.57 37.46
CA SER A 672 4.51 4.57 37.70
C SER A 672 4.72 5.60 38.83
N GLY A 673 5.91 5.65 39.43
CA GLY A 673 6.21 6.52 40.57
C GLY A 673 7.65 7.01 40.57
N ASN A 674 8.33 6.92 41.71
CA ASN A 674 9.70 7.43 41.93
C ASN A 674 10.83 6.64 41.24
N GLY A 675 10.60 6.15 40.02
CA GLY A 675 11.67 5.79 39.09
C GLY A 675 12.60 4.68 39.58
N SER A 676 12.07 3.49 39.87
CA SER A 676 12.90 2.30 40.02
C SER A 676 12.57 1.27 38.95
N THR A 677 13.39 1.25 37.90
CA THR A 677 13.48 0.13 36.96
C THR A 677 14.26 -1.07 37.55
N VAL A 678 14.43 -1.11 38.88
CA VAL A 678 15.08 -2.21 39.60
C VAL A 678 14.03 -3.24 40.01
N THR A 679 14.22 -4.49 39.62
CA THR A 679 13.37 -5.64 39.99
C THR A 679 14.19 -6.80 40.59
N ASP A 680 13.59 -7.65 41.40
CA ASP A 680 14.18 -8.94 41.81
C ASP A 680 13.72 -10.12 40.91
N ALA A 681 12.83 -9.86 39.94
CA ALA A 681 12.29 -10.83 39.00
C ALA A 681 13.38 -11.62 38.26
N LYS A 682 13.10 -12.90 37.99
CA LYS A 682 14.08 -13.91 37.52
C LYS A 682 14.36 -13.82 36.02
N THR A 683 14.75 -12.63 35.57
CA THR A 683 15.03 -12.32 34.16
C THR A 683 16.17 -13.17 33.55
N PRO A 684 16.34 -13.21 32.21
CA PRO A 684 17.31 -14.09 31.56
C PRO A 684 18.77 -13.82 31.98
N ALA A 685 19.33 -14.69 32.82
CA ALA A 685 20.73 -14.59 33.27
C ALA A 685 21.75 -15.05 32.20
N GLN A 686 21.27 -15.80 31.19
CA GLN A 686 22.04 -16.45 30.15
C GLN A 686 21.53 -15.95 28.78
N ALA A 687 21.12 -16.85 27.88
CA ALA A 687 20.42 -16.49 26.64
C ALA A 687 18.94 -16.17 26.90
N ALA A 688 18.33 -15.40 25.99
CA ALA A 688 16.89 -15.20 25.89
C ALA A 688 16.39 -15.64 24.51
N GLY A 689 15.08 -15.81 24.38
CA GLY A 689 14.44 -16.11 23.10
C GLY A 689 12.99 -15.68 23.09
N LEU A 690 12.48 -15.41 21.89
CA LEU A 690 11.11 -14.98 21.64
C LEU A 690 10.10 -16.02 22.16
N LYS A 691 9.11 -15.56 22.92
CA LYS A 691 7.94 -16.36 23.34
C LYS A 691 6.75 -16.08 22.44
N TRP A 692 6.52 -14.80 22.15
CA TRP A 692 5.63 -14.32 21.11
C TRP A 692 6.02 -12.88 20.71
N ALA A 693 5.53 -12.45 19.55
CA ALA A 693 5.57 -11.07 19.09
C ALA A 693 4.13 -10.63 18.72
N PHE A 694 3.80 -9.36 18.93
CA PHE A 694 2.52 -8.76 18.56
C PHE A 694 2.78 -7.56 17.64
N ASP A 695 2.26 -7.63 16.42
CA ASP A 695 2.39 -6.58 15.40
C ASP A 695 1.30 -5.52 15.59
N TRP A 696 1.60 -4.50 16.41
CA TRP A 696 0.69 -3.39 16.68
C TRP A 696 0.53 -2.45 15.48
N LYS A 697 1.44 -2.52 14.50
CA LYS A 697 1.40 -1.74 13.26
C LYS A 697 0.40 -2.31 12.26
N ALA A 698 0.37 -3.63 12.11
CA ALA A 698 -0.69 -4.33 11.36
C ALA A 698 -2.06 -4.23 12.03
N GLU A 699 -2.11 -4.16 13.37
CA GLU A 699 -3.36 -3.98 14.12
C GLU A 699 -3.92 -2.54 13.98
N SER A 700 -3.08 -1.53 14.12
CA SER A 700 -3.46 -0.11 13.93
C SER A 700 -3.66 0.28 12.46
N GLY A 701 -3.13 -0.50 11.51
CA GLY A 701 -3.29 -0.30 10.07
C GLY A 701 -2.53 0.91 9.50
N GLN A 702 -1.54 1.44 10.21
CA GLN A 702 -0.82 2.67 9.85
C GLN A 702 0.68 2.41 9.59
N GLN A 703 1.28 3.11 8.62
CA GLN A 703 2.70 2.96 8.33
C GLN A 703 3.63 3.53 9.41
N TYR A 704 3.14 4.51 10.19
CA TYR A 704 3.90 5.25 11.22
C TYR A 704 3.04 5.53 12.46
N ALA A 705 2.27 4.54 12.93
CA ALA A 705 1.43 4.70 14.12
C ALA A 705 2.24 5.02 15.38
N ASN A 706 1.64 5.81 16.26
CA ASN A 706 2.10 6.06 17.60
C ASN A 706 1.74 4.85 18.46
N CYS A 707 2.70 4.29 19.19
CA CYS A 707 2.47 3.27 20.21
C CYS A 707 2.98 3.75 21.57
N SER A 708 2.24 3.41 22.62
CA SER A 708 2.66 3.61 24.00
C SER A 708 3.64 2.54 24.45
N GLU A 709 4.39 2.85 25.50
CA GLU A 709 5.09 1.82 26.26
C GLU A 709 4.10 0.80 26.88
N PRO A 710 4.51 -0.47 27.08
CA PRO A 710 3.66 -1.50 27.66
C PRO A 710 3.51 -1.38 29.19
N VAL A 711 2.28 -1.61 29.65
CA VAL A 711 1.91 -1.78 31.08
C VAL A 711 1.51 -3.24 31.31
N ILE A 712 1.86 -3.84 32.45
CA ILE A 712 1.56 -5.26 32.75
C ILE A 712 0.86 -5.38 34.12
N ALA A 713 -0.35 -5.92 34.14
CA ALA A 713 -1.11 -6.18 35.36
C ALA A 713 -1.95 -7.46 35.23
N ASN A 714 -1.93 -8.30 36.26
CA ASN A 714 -2.68 -9.57 36.33
C ASN A 714 -2.54 -10.46 35.06
N GLY A 715 -1.32 -10.66 34.55
CA GLY A 715 -1.09 -11.47 33.36
C GLY A 715 -1.59 -10.89 32.03
N PHE A 716 -2.03 -9.63 31.99
CA PHE A 716 -2.36 -8.90 30.77
C PHE A 716 -1.33 -7.80 30.49
N VAL A 717 -0.98 -7.62 29.21
CA VAL A 717 -0.22 -6.47 28.72
C VAL A 717 -1.18 -5.47 28.08
N TYR A 718 -0.95 -4.18 28.34
CA TYR A 718 -1.74 -3.08 27.80
C TYR A 718 -0.82 -2.16 27.00
N ILE A 719 -1.21 -1.85 25.76
CA ILE A 719 -0.58 -0.83 24.91
C ILE A 719 -1.67 0.06 24.33
N ALA A 720 -1.43 1.35 24.26
CA ALA A 720 -2.28 2.28 23.52
C ALA A 720 -1.63 2.60 22.17
N THR A 721 -2.39 2.57 21.08
CA THR A 721 -1.90 2.94 19.74
C THR A 721 -2.97 3.67 18.95
N GLU A 722 -2.57 4.77 18.30
CA GLU A 722 -3.49 5.80 17.79
C GLU A 722 -4.64 6.05 18.79
N ASN A 723 -5.89 5.79 18.38
CA ASN A 723 -7.12 5.98 19.16
C ASN A 723 -7.63 4.72 19.90
N GLU A 724 -6.80 3.69 20.10
CA GLU A 724 -7.22 2.43 20.76
C GLU A 724 -6.31 2.07 21.96
N LEU A 725 -6.91 1.67 23.08
CA LEU A 725 -6.22 0.92 24.14
C LEU A 725 -6.45 -0.58 23.91
N ILE A 726 -5.37 -1.32 23.65
CA ILE A 726 -5.36 -2.76 23.39
C ILE A 726 -5.00 -3.52 24.66
N LYS A 727 -5.78 -4.55 24.99
CA LYS A 727 -5.49 -5.53 26.05
C LYS A 727 -5.07 -6.86 25.44
N ILE A 728 -3.90 -7.35 25.81
CA ILE A 728 -3.23 -8.53 25.26
C ILE A 728 -3.03 -9.56 26.38
N ASP A 729 -3.38 -10.83 26.13
CA ASP A 729 -3.04 -11.94 27.04
C ASP A 729 -1.52 -12.20 27.02
N SER A 730 -0.86 -12.08 28.18
CA SER A 730 0.61 -12.16 28.24
C SER A 730 1.17 -13.57 28.01
N SER A 731 0.33 -14.61 28.06
CA SER A 731 0.75 -16.00 27.86
C SER A 731 0.79 -16.39 26.38
N THR A 732 -0.11 -15.83 25.58
CA THR A 732 -0.33 -16.15 24.16
C THR A 732 0.05 -15.04 23.18
N GLY A 733 0.16 -13.79 23.65
CA GLY A 733 0.42 -12.63 22.80
C GLY A 733 -0.79 -12.17 21.97
N LYS A 734 -2.00 -12.63 22.29
CA LYS A 734 -3.22 -12.28 21.55
C LYS A 734 -3.95 -11.10 22.17
N LYS A 735 -4.45 -10.19 21.33
CA LYS A 735 -5.50 -9.22 21.69
C LYS A 735 -6.72 -9.99 22.21
N VAL A 736 -7.27 -9.58 23.36
CA VAL A 736 -8.47 -10.17 23.98
C VAL A 736 -9.61 -9.17 24.13
N ALA A 737 -9.29 -7.87 24.20
CA ALA A 737 -10.24 -6.77 24.26
C ALA A 737 -9.55 -5.48 23.82
N SER A 738 -10.35 -4.46 23.52
CA SER A 738 -9.88 -3.09 23.36
C SER A 738 -10.96 -2.07 23.74
N ALA A 739 -10.55 -0.82 23.94
CA ALA A 739 -11.47 0.31 24.12
C ALA A 739 -10.95 1.57 23.40
N PRO A 740 -11.86 2.44 22.93
CA PRO A 740 -11.49 3.66 22.25
C PRO A 740 -10.91 4.74 23.18
N LEU A 741 -10.04 5.57 22.61
CA LEU A 741 -9.39 6.72 23.22
C LEU A 741 -9.89 8.00 22.55
N ALA A 742 -10.22 9.01 23.36
CA ALA A 742 -10.88 10.25 22.92
C ALA A 742 -10.07 11.09 21.92
N SER A 743 -8.76 10.84 21.88
CA SER A 743 -7.79 11.42 20.95
C SER A 743 -6.61 10.43 20.85
N LYS A 744 -5.80 10.55 19.81
CA LYS A 744 -4.67 9.63 19.60
C LYS A 744 -3.56 9.83 20.62
N VAL A 745 -2.85 8.76 21.00
CA VAL A 745 -1.65 8.87 21.84
C VAL A 745 -0.46 9.49 21.11
N SER A 746 0.46 10.09 21.86
CA SER A 746 1.75 10.58 21.35
C SER A 746 2.73 9.42 21.09
N TYR A 747 3.72 9.62 20.23
CA TYR A 747 4.85 8.69 20.09
C TYR A 747 5.53 8.48 21.45
N THR A 748 5.79 7.22 21.81
CA THR A 748 6.27 6.81 23.15
C THR A 748 5.43 7.36 24.30
N SER A 749 4.09 7.36 24.15
CA SER A 749 3.18 7.68 25.26
C SER A 749 3.43 6.75 26.47
N ARG A 750 3.32 7.29 27.68
CA ARG A 750 3.63 6.61 28.94
C ARG A 750 2.40 6.48 29.84
N PRO A 751 1.45 5.58 29.50
CA PRO A 751 0.34 5.24 30.37
C PRO A 751 0.83 4.49 31.62
N ILE A 752 -0.01 4.45 32.65
CA ILE A 752 0.25 3.68 33.87
C ILE A 752 -0.97 2.87 34.31
N TYR A 753 -0.73 1.81 35.07
CA TYR A 753 -1.75 1.14 35.88
C TYR A 753 -1.70 1.66 37.32
N THR A 754 -2.85 2.10 37.86
CA THR A 754 -2.98 2.46 39.28
C THR A 754 -4.44 2.30 39.74
N ASN A 755 -4.66 1.77 40.95
CA ASN A 755 -5.99 1.55 41.56
C ASN A 755 -7.02 0.83 40.65
N GLY A 756 -6.55 -0.13 39.85
CA GLY A 756 -7.39 -0.88 38.89
C GLY A 756 -7.70 -0.15 37.58
N LEU A 757 -7.11 1.03 37.35
CA LEU A 757 -7.28 1.83 36.13
C LEU A 757 -5.99 1.85 35.31
N ILE A 758 -6.12 1.69 34.00
CA ILE A 758 -5.13 2.17 33.04
C ILE A 758 -5.40 3.66 32.81
N ILE A 759 -4.43 4.51 33.11
CA ILE A 759 -4.46 5.96 32.88
C ILE A 759 -3.65 6.25 31.62
N VAL A 760 -4.30 6.74 30.57
CA VAL A 760 -3.69 7.01 29.26
C VAL A 760 -3.61 8.53 29.02
N PRO A 761 -2.42 9.10 28.80
CA PRO A 761 -2.25 10.48 28.33
C PRO A 761 -2.43 10.56 26.81
N LEU A 762 -3.21 11.54 26.35
CA LEU A 762 -3.63 11.68 24.95
C LEU A 762 -3.12 12.99 24.33
N ASN A 763 -2.83 13.01 23.03
CA ASN A 763 -2.65 14.29 22.31
C ASN A 763 -3.93 15.12 22.45
N GLY A 764 -3.79 16.45 22.45
CA GLY A 764 -4.84 17.34 22.94
C GLY A 764 -4.78 17.59 24.44
N GLY A 765 -3.79 17.03 25.17
CA GLY A 765 -3.54 17.34 26.59
C GLY A 765 -4.52 16.71 27.59
N ALA A 766 -5.42 15.83 27.13
CA ALA A 766 -6.37 15.13 27.98
C ALA A 766 -5.77 13.84 28.57
N ALA A 767 -6.32 13.37 29.69
CA ALA A 767 -6.06 12.06 30.25
C ALA A 767 -7.37 11.26 30.38
N GLN A 768 -7.32 9.98 30.02
CA GLN A 768 -8.46 9.05 30.06
C GLN A 768 -8.15 7.89 31.00
N ALA A 769 -9.07 7.55 31.89
CA ALA A 769 -8.94 6.43 32.82
C ALA A 769 -9.90 5.30 32.46
N ILE A 770 -9.37 4.09 32.32
CA ILE A 770 -10.07 2.91 31.79
C ILE A 770 -9.90 1.75 32.77
N THR A 771 -10.97 1.03 33.16
CA THR A 771 -10.83 -0.09 34.10
C THR A 771 -10.06 -1.25 33.46
N ALA A 772 -9.03 -1.75 34.15
CA ALA A 772 -8.13 -2.75 33.57
C ALA A 772 -8.82 -4.11 33.30
N ASP A 773 -9.94 -4.39 33.95
CA ASP A 773 -10.73 -5.60 33.78
C ASP A 773 -11.54 -5.58 32.47
N LYS A 774 -12.51 -4.66 32.37
CA LYS A 774 -13.57 -4.59 31.36
C LYS A 774 -13.35 -3.51 30.29
N LEU A 775 -12.26 -2.74 30.42
CA LEU A 775 -11.93 -1.58 29.58
C LEU A 775 -13.02 -0.48 29.54
N ILE A 776 -13.74 -0.29 30.64
CA ILE A 776 -14.75 0.78 30.75
C ILE A 776 -14.07 2.10 31.05
N CYS A 777 -14.33 3.14 30.25
CA CYS A 777 -13.85 4.50 30.52
C CYS A 777 -14.54 5.06 31.77
N LYS A 778 -13.80 5.21 32.88
CA LYS A 778 -14.33 5.71 34.16
C LYS A 778 -14.40 7.23 34.19
N TRP A 779 -13.40 7.91 33.61
CA TRP A 779 -13.37 9.35 33.44
C TRP A 779 -12.44 9.78 32.30
N LEU A 780 -12.68 10.98 31.79
CA LEU A 780 -11.90 11.67 30.77
C LEU A 780 -11.79 13.14 31.19
N THR A 781 -10.59 13.70 31.23
CA THR A 781 -10.40 15.13 31.52
C THR A 781 -10.68 15.99 30.28
N PRO A 782 -10.93 17.31 30.45
CA PRO A 782 -10.85 18.26 29.34
C PRO A 782 -9.47 18.20 28.64
N GLY A 783 -9.46 18.54 27.35
CA GLY A 783 -8.24 18.82 26.58
C GLY A 783 -7.82 20.29 26.65
N LEU A 784 -6.71 20.62 25.99
CA LEU A 784 -6.00 21.91 26.05
C LEU A 784 -5.91 22.58 24.67
N THR A 785 -5.03 22.11 23.78
CA THR A 785 -4.92 22.60 22.38
C THR A 785 -4.66 21.44 21.41
N ASP A 786 -5.00 21.63 20.13
CA ASP A 786 -4.76 20.63 19.08
C ASP A 786 -3.26 20.38 18.79
N LEU A 787 -2.36 21.27 19.27
CA LEU A 787 -0.91 21.11 19.20
C LEU A 787 -0.31 20.38 20.41
N THR A 788 -1.10 20.15 21.47
CA THR A 788 -0.61 19.60 22.73
C THR A 788 -0.25 18.12 22.57
N GLN A 789 1.04 17.80 22.69
CA GLN A 789 1.53 16.44 22.88
C GLN A 789 1.66 16.10 24.36
N SER A 790 1.41 14.84 24.70
CA SER A 790 1.43 14.32 26.08
C SER A 790 2.44 13.17 26.23
N SER A 791 3.59 13.33 25.57
CA SER A 791 4.78 12.46 25.64
C SER A 791 5.56 12.62 26.97
N CYS A 792 4.86 12.84 28.08
CA CYS A 792 5.40 12.99 29.42
C CYS A 792 5.10 11.72 30.22
N THR A 793 5.97 11.32 31.14
CA THR A 793 5.72 10.21 32.06
C THR A 793 4.58 10.58 33.01
N VAL A 794 3.49 9.82 32.98
CA VAL A 794 2.47 9.88 34.03
C VAL A 794 3.03 9.22 35.29
N VAL A 795 2.99 9.93 36.40
CA VAL A 795 3.43 9.41 37.72
C VAL A 795 2.32 9.51 38.75
N SER A 796 2.33 8.66 39.77
CA SER A 796 1.30 8.58 40.80
C SER A 796 1.84 8.62 42.23
N ASP A 797 1.05 9.19 43.15
CA ASP A 797 1.22 9.02 44.60
C ASP A 797 0.11 8.17 45.25
N GLY A 798 -0.61 7.37 44.46
CA GLY A 798 -1.66 6.44 44.91
C GLY A 798 -3.03 7.08 45.13
N GLU A 799 -3.12 8.40 45.40
CA GLU A 799 -4.39 9.14 45.39
C GLU A 799 -4.55 9.99 44.12
N TYR A 800 -3.44 10.56 43.64
CA TYR A 800 -3.40 11.40 42.45
C TYR A 800 -2.43 10.85 41.39
N VAL A 801 -2.66 11.27 40.14
CA VAL A 801 -1.68 11.21 39.06
C VAL A 801 -1.25 12.61 38.65
N TYR A 802 -0.03 12.71 38.14
CA TYR A 802 0.56 13.93 37.63
C TYR A 802 0.89 13.71 36.16
N VAL A 803 0.37 14.58 35.30
CA VAL A 803 0.47 14.47 33.83
C VAL A 803 1.07 15.75 33.30
N GLY A 804 2.16 15.65 32.54
CA GLY A 804 2.72 16.76 31.79
C GLY A 804 2.29 16.76 30.32
N SER A 805 2.40 17.92 29.68
CA SER A 805 2.20 18.10 28.24
C SER A 805 2.99 19.30 27.71
N VAL A 806 3.00 19.45 26.38
CA VAL A 806 3.65 20.56 25.67
C VAL A 806 3.00 20.80 24.31
N ASP A 807 2.80 22.06 23.92
CA ASP A 807 2.52 22.38 22.52
C ASP A 807 3.84 22.37 21.73
N ILE A 808 3.89 21.59 20.65
CA ILE A 808 5.07 21.51 19.77
C ILE A 808 4.72 22.00 18.38
N SER A 809 5.54 22.91 17.86
CA SER A 809 5.52 23.34 16.46
C SER A 809 6.92 23.20 15.85
N TYR A 810 6.99 22.99 14.54
CA TYR A 810 8.24 22.81 13.81
C TYR A 810 8.41 23.96 12.81
N ASP A 811 9.64 24.47 12.66
CA ASP A 811 9.97 25.42 11.59
C ASP A 811 10.20 24.72 10.23
N GLU A 812 10.50 25.50 9.19
CA GLU A 812 10.79 24.99 7.84
C GLU A 812 12.04 24.07 7.75
N ASN A 813 12.82 23.98 8.83
CA ASN A 813 14.02 23.14 8.97
C ASN A 813 13.81 21.98 9.96
N TYR A 814 12.58 21.73 10.41
CA TYR A 814 12.21 20.75 11.44
C TYR A 814 12.79 21.03 12.85
N ASN A 815 13.17 22.27 13.16
CA ASN A 815 13.50 22.66 14.53
C ASN A 815 12.24 22.71 15.40
N ALA A 816 12.18 21.88 16.45
CA ALA A 816 11.07 21.89 17.40
C ALA A 816 11.10 23.13 18.30
N THR A 817 10.00 23.89 18.30
CA THR A 817 9.68 24.94 19.28
C THR A 817 8.66 24.40 20.28
N TYR A 818 8.94 24.57 21.57
CA TYR A 818 8.13 24.10 22.68
C TYR A 818 7.45 25.29 23.38
N GLY A 819 6.17 25.17 23.71
CA GLY A 819 5.43 26.18 24.47
C GLY A 819 4.22 25.61 25.21
N ASN A 820 3.49 26.48 25.91
CA ASN A 820 2.24 26.17 26.63
C ASN A 820 2.30 24.88 27.49
N GLY A 821 3.46 24.60 28.11
CA GLY A 821 3.68 23.41 28.90
C GLY A 821 2.72 23.30 30.06
N SER A 822 1.92 22.24 30.09
CA SER A 822 0.99 21.97 31.18
C SER A 822 1.52 20.90 32.11
N PHE A 823 1.38 21.09 33.42
CA PHE A 823 1.55 20.03 34.42
C PHE A 823 0.33 20.02 35.33
N ALA A 824 -0.46 18.95 35.26
CA ALA A 824 -1.75 18.83 35.94
C ALA A 824 -1.70 17.72 37.01
N ARG A 825 -2.37 17.95 38.14
CA ARG A 825 -2.61 16.94 39.18
C ARG A 825 -4.07 16.50 39.13
N ILE A 826 -4.32 15.21 38.86
CA ILE A 826 -5.65 14.65 38.62
C ILE A 826 -5.96 13.59 39.67
N LYS A 827 -7.15 13.63 40.29
CA LYS A 827 -7.57 12.68 41.33
C LYS A 827 -8.01 11.36 40.71
N ILE A 828 -7.35 10.25 41.08
CA ILE A 828 -7.54 8.94 40.42
C ILE A 828 -8.98 8.44 40.51
N ALA A 829 -9.65 8.69 41.63
CA ALA A 829 -11.02 8.22 41.86
C ALA A 829 -12.08 8.90 40.97
N THR A 830 -11.83 10.12 40.47
CA THR A 830 -12.87 11.01 39.91
C THR A 830 -12.50 11.70 38.60
N GLY A 831 -11.23 11.77 38.21
CA GLY A 831 -10.77 12.59 37.08
C GLY A 831 -10.74 14.10 37.36
N GLU A 832 -10.91 14.49 38.62
CA GLU A 832 -10.90 15.89 39.05
C GLU A 832 -9.49 16.48 38.95
N VAL A 833 -9.32 17.51 38.11
CA VAL A 833 -8.08 18.30 38.01
C VAL A 833 -7.96 19.18 39.26
N SER A 834 -7.16 18.75 40.23
CA SER A 834 -6.93 19.42 41.51
C SER A 834 -6.22 20.77 41.36
N TRP A 835 -5.32 20.87 40.39
CA TRP A 835 -4.67 22.09 39.92
C TRP A 835 -3.96 21.81 38.60
N GLN A 836 -3.63 22.89 37.88
CA GLN A 836 -2.89 22.84 36.63
C GLN A 836 -1.91 24.02 36.57
N ASN A 837 -0.63 23.73 36.40
CA ASN A 837 0.42 24.72 36.16
C ASN A 837 0.63 24.83 34.64
N ILE A 838 0.58 26.05 34.09
CA ILE A 838 0.82 26.31 32.66
C ILE A 838 1.98 27.28 32.53
N ASP A 839 2.98 26.93 31.71
CA ASP A 839 4.10 27.79 31.34
C ASP A 839 4.08 28.07 29.83
N PRO A 840 3.94 29.34 29.39
CA PRO A 840 3.88 29.65 27.96
C PRO A 840 5.22 29.46 27.24
N ALA A 841 6.36 29.39 27.96
CA ALA A 841 7.70 29.49 27.37
C ALA A 841 8.52 28.18 27.39
N GLU A 842 8.03 27.14 28.05
CA GLU A 842 8.68 25.82 28.12
C GLU A 842 7.66 24.70 28.36
N GLY A 843 8.03 23.46 28.02
CA GLY A 843 7.14 22.29 28.02
C GLY A 843 7.59 21.14 28.91
N TYR A 844 6.72 20.13 29.08
CA TYR A 844 7.05 18.87 29.74
C TYR A 844 7.10 17.76 28.68
N TYR A 845 8.28 17.50 28.14
CA TYR A 845 8.50 16.65 26.96
C TYR A 845 9.53 15.55 27.27
N TRP A 846 9.11 14.28 27.21
CA TRP A 846 9.95 13.12 27.57
C TRP A 846 10.51 13.18 29.00
N THR A 847 9.87 13.97 29.86
CA THR A 847 10.21 14.13 31.26
C THR A 847 9.18 13.48 32.16
N GLY A 848 9.57 13.24 33.42
CA GLY A 848 8.71 12.74 34.48
C GLY A 848 9.11 13.37 35.82
N ALA A 849 8.17 13.40 36.76
CA ALA A 849 8.33 14.07 38.03
C ALA A 849 8.71 13.11 39.16
N ALA A 850 9.81 13.39 39.86
CA ALA A 850 10.10 12.75 41.13
C ALA A 850 9.17 13.32 42.20
N LEU A 851 8.42 12.46 42.88
CA LEU A 851 7.46 12.85 43.92
C LEU A 851 8.08 12.71 45.32
N THR A 852 7.59 13.50 46.25
CA THR A 852 7.80 13.34 47.70
C THR A 852 6.44 13.43 48.40
N ASP A 853 6.41 13.28 49.72
CA ASP A 853 5.20 13.49 50.54
C ASP A 853 4.50 14.82 50.19
N LYS A 854 5.29 15.88 49.93
CA LYS A 854 4.81 17.26 49.78
C LYS A 854 5.04 17.90 48.40
N TYR A 855 6.12 17.57 47.72
CA TYR A 855 6.57 18.25 46.50
C TYR A 855 6.66 17.31 45.29
N ALA A 856 6.39 17.83 44.09
CA ALA A 856 6.74 17.22 42.82
C ALA A 856 7.93 17.98 42.20
N ILE A 857 8.95 17.25 41.75
CA ILE A 857 10.21 17.78 41.22
C ILE A 857 10.30 17.34 39.75
N VAL A 858 10.14 18.28 38.82
CA VAL A 858 9.90 17.98 37.39
C VAL A 858 10.78 18.84 36.47
N PRO A 859 11.45 18.26 35.45
CA PRO A 859 12.24 18.99 34.47
C PRO A 859 11.43 19.39 33.22
N THR A 860 11.87 20.46 32.54
CA THR A 860 11.24 21.03 31.33
C THR A 860 12.14 20.95 30.09
N SER A 861 11.52 21.09 28.92
CA SER A 861 12.16 21.21 27.60
C SER A 861 13.02 22.47 27.38
N ALA A 862 13.22 23.31 28.40
CA ALA A 862 14.21 24.39 28.39
C ALA A 862 15.22 24.29 29.56
N GLY A 863 15.41 23.07 30.08
CA GLY A 863 16.39 22.78 31.12
C GLY A 863 16.09 23.40 32.48
N THR A 864 14.81 23.66 32.79
CA THR A 864 14.37 24.12 34.12
C THR A 864 13.95 22.92 34.95
N LEU A 865 14.53 22.75 36.13
CA LEU A 865 13.99 21.88 37.16
C LEU A 865 13.07 22.69 38.06
N LYS A 866 11.79 22.31 38.16
CA LYS A 866 10.75 22.97 38.96
C LYS A 866 10.42 22.12 40.19
N CYS A 867 10.31 22.74 41.36
CA CYS A 867 9.76 22.14 42.57
C CYS A 867 8.37 22.74 42.84
N ILE A 868 7.33 21.90 42.81
CA ILE A 868 5.91 22.30 42.88
C ILE A 868 5.30 21.72 44.17
N ASP A 869 4.54 22.51 44.94
CA ASP A 869 3.79 21.99 46.10
C ASP A 869 2.60 21.16 45.62
N LYS A 870 2.55 19.87 45.96
CA LYS A 870 1.49 18.95 45.50
C LYS A 870 0.11 19.38 45.98
N THR A 871 0.02 20.18 47.04
CA THR A 871 -1.25 20.63 47.64
C THR A 871 -1.86 21.80 46.88
N THR A 872 -1.04 22.79 46.49
CA THR A 872 -1.53 24.07 45.94
C THR A 872 -1.24 24.25 44.46
N GLY A 873 -0.27 23.53 43.89
CA GLY A 873 0.22 23.75 42.52
C GLY A 873 1.21 24.93 42.39
N ASP A 874 1.59 25.56 43.50
CA ASP A 874 2.57 26.65 43.51
C ASP A 874 3.98 26.15 43.16
N VAL A 875 4.68 26.86 42.27
CA VAL A 875 6.11 26.63 42.03
C VAL A 875 6.91 27.27 43.18
N VAL A 876 7.50 26.44 44.03
CA VAL A 876 8.18 26.84 45.27
C VAL A 876 9.65 27.19 45.05
N SER A 877 10.31 26.54 44.10
CA SER A 877 11.60 26.97 43.55
C SER A 877 11.85 26.43 42.15
N THR A 878 12.79 27.06 41.45
CA THR A 878 13.28 26.61 40.14
C THR A 878 14.81 26.64 40.09
N MET A 879 15.37 25.85 39.18
CA MET A 879 16.80 25.76 38.89
C MET A 879 17.00 25.63 37.38
N LYS A 880 18.07 26.21 36.83
CA LYS A 880 18.48 25.99 35.44
C LYS A 880 19.66 25.02 35.41
N LEU A 881 19.53 23.95 34.63
CA LEU A 881 20.55 22.90 34.45
C LEU A 881 21.61 23.28 33.40
N GLY A 882 21.27 24.23 32.50
CA GLY A 882 22.18 24.77 31.48
C GLY A 882 22.09 24.08 30.11
N ALA A 883 21.45 22.91 30.02
CA ALA A 883 21.16 22.19 28.79
C ALA A 883 19.73 21.58 28.83
N LEU A 884 19.25 21.13 27.67
CA LEU A 884 17.96 20.45 27.50
C LEU A 884 17.89 19.19 28.38
N ALA A 885 16.73 18.90 28.96
CA ALA A 885 16.50 17.73 29.80
C ALA A 885 15.25 16.98 29.31
N ASN A 886 15.46 15.96 28.47
CA ASN A 886 14.42 15.05 27.96
C ASN A 886 14.56 13.67 28.62
N ALA A 887 14.61 13.67 29.95
CA ALA A 887 14.74 12.49 30.79
C ALA A 887 14.09 12.77 32.15
N ASP A 888 13.45 11.76 32.74
CA ASP A 888 12.80 11.84 34.04
C ASP A 888 13.76 12.22 35.17
N CYS A 889 13.26 13.02 36.11
CA CYS A 889 13.95 13.25 37.38
C CYS A 889 13.75 12.03 38.28
N VAL A 890 14.83 11.52 38.89
CA VAL A 890 14.79 10.30 39.72
C VAL A 890 15.19 10.65 41.15
N ALA A 891 14.34 10.29 42.13
CA ALA A 891 14.66 10.46 43.54
C ALA A 891 15.68 9.40 44.01
N ASP A 892 16.58 9.78 44.91
CA ASP A 892 17.45 8.83 45.59
C ASP A 892 16.62 7.96 46.57
N PRO A 893 16.49 6.64 46.32
CA PRO A 893 15.65 5.76 47.13
C PRO A 893 16.17 5.55 48.55
N SER A 894 17.39 6.00 48.87
CA SER A 894 17.98 5.89 50.21
C SER A 894 17.56 7.02 51.18
N ASN A 895 17.09 8.17 50.67
CA ASN A 895 16.84 9.34 51.52
C ASN A 895 15.73 10.32 51.06
N GLY A 896 15.22 10.24 49.82
CA GLY A 896 14.11 11.09 49.37
C GLY A 896 14.37 12.60 49.34
N SER A 897 15.65 13.02 49.46
CA SER A 897 16.08 14.42 49.53
C SER A 897 17.13 14.77 48.49
N THR A 898 17.84 13.77 47.98
CA THR A 898 18.71 13.84 46.80
C THR A 898 17.92 13.40 45.56
N PHE A 899 18.19 14.05 44.43
CA PHE A 899 17.57 13.79 43.14
C PHE A 899 18.64 13.77 42.05
N TYR A 900 18.42 12.97 41.02
CA TYR A 900 19.28 12.84 39.86
C TYR A 900 18.54 13.34 38.64
N GLN A 901 19.23 14.14 37.84
CA GLN A 901 18.73 14.62 36.56
C GLN A 901 19.81 14.44 35.49
N MET A 902 19.41 13.89 34.34
CA MET A 902 20.26 13.87 33.15
C MET A 902 19.91 15.04 32.22
N THR A 903 20.92 15.54 31.51
CA THR A 903 20.78 16.50 30.41
C THR A 903 21.30 15.92 29.09
N HIS A 904 20.79 16.45 27.98
CA HIS A 904 21.16 16.05 26.62
C HIS A 904 22.66 16.13 26.36
N ASP A 905 23.39 17.06 26.99
CA ASP A 905 24.85 17.19 26.86
C ASP A 905 25.64 16.18 27.70
N GLY A 906 24.98 15.09 28.13
CA GLY A 906 25.63 13.91 28.72
C GLY A 906 25.97 14.02 30.20
N LYS A 907 25.46 15.03 30.90
CA LYS A 907 25.77 15.29 32.31
C LYS A 907 24.73 14.75 33.26
N LEU A 908 25.23 14.26 34.39
CA LEU A 908 24.46 13.92 35.58
C LEU A 908 24.53 15.09 36.56
N HIS A 909 23.39 15.73 36.81
CA HIS A 909 23.22 16.69 37.89
C HIS A 909 22.74 15.96 39.15
N VAL A 910 23.41 16.20 40.28
CA VAL A 910 23.02 15.73 41.61
C VAL A 910 22.41 16.91 42.36
N ILE A 911 21.10 16.88 42.52
CA ILE A 911 20.30 17.93 43.15
C ILE A 911 19.95 17.53 44.59
N SER A 912 19.80 18.53 45.45
CA SER A 912 19.30 18.39 46.82
C SER A 912 18.05 19.25 47.01
N LEU A 913 17.08 18.74 47.77
CA LEU A 913 15.85 19.42 48.14
C LEU A 913 15.87 19.74 49.64
N SER A 914 15.77 21.02 49.97
CA SER A 914 15.57 21.44 51.36
C SER A 914 14.11 21.20 51.81
N ALA A 915 13.90 21.05 53.13
CA ALA A 915 12.56 20.90 53.72
C ALA A 915 11.59 22.10 53.50
N LYS A 916 12.03 23.16 52.80
CA LYS A 916 11.20 24.29 52.37
C LYS A 916 10.81 24.24 50.88
N GLY A 917 11.23 23.21 50.13
CA GLY A 917 11.02 23.14 48.69
C GLY A 917 12.02 23.93 47.85
N VAL A 918 13.15 24.36 48.43
CA VAL A 918 14.25 25.00 47.68
C VAL A 918 15.21 23.93 47.16
N LEU A 919 15.39 23.89 45.84
CA LEU A 919 16.37 23.05 45.13
C LEU A 919 17.77 23.67 45.17
N SER A 920 18.82 22.86 45.31
CA SER A 920 20.22 23.29 45.15
C SER A 920 21.10 22.18 44.56
N GLU A 921 21.92 22.51 43.56
CA GLU A 921 22.86 21.58 42.93
C GLU A 921 24.03 21.30 43.90
N GLN A 922 24.36 20.02 44.06
CA GLN A 922 25.44 19.54 44.93
C GLN A 922 26.68 19.13 44.12
N ASN A 923 26.47 18.56 42.94
CA ASN A 923 27.53 18.11 42.05
C ASN A 923 26.99 17.97 40.62
N THR A 924 27.87 18.16 39.62
CA THR A 924 27.57 17.90 38.20
C THR A 924 28.70 17.10 37.60
N VAL A 925 28.37 15.96 36.97
CA VAL A 925 29.33 14.97 36.49
C VAL A 925 29.16 14.78 34.98
N ASP A 926 30.23 15.06 34.23
CA ASP A 926 30.34 14.65 32.84
C ASP A 926 30.56 13.13 32.76
N LEU A 927 29.65 12.42 32.08
CA LEU A 927 29.70 10.96 31.93
C LEU A 927 30.44 10.50 30.67
N GLY A 928 30.98 11.42 29.85
CA GLY A 928 31.58 11.13 28.56
C GLY A 928 30.55 10.80 27.46
N LEU A 929 29.28 11.14 27.69
CA LEU A 929 28.19 11.03 26.72
C LEU A 929 28.08 12.34 25.93
N THR A 930 27.65 12.26 24.68
CA THR A 930 27.46 13.42 23.78
C THR A 930 25.99 13.68 23.43
N ASN A 931 25.11 12.74 23.77
CA ASN A 931 23.65 12.84 23.65
C ASN A 931 23.01 11.86 24.66
N ASN A 932 21.91 12.25 25.30
CA ASN A 932 21.19 11.41 26.27
C ASN A 932 19.69 11.77 26.31
N LEU A 933 18.84 10.73 26.31
CA LEU A 933 17.43 10.78 26.69
C LEU A 933 17.06 9.72 27.77
N SER A 934 18.03 8.91 28.19
CA SER A 934 17.85 7.88 29.22
C SER A 934 17.80 8.53 30.59
N ALA A 935 16.73 8.29 31.34
CA ALA A 935 16.72 8.53 32.78
C ALA A 935 17.69 7.55 33.49
N PRO A 936 18.17 7.90 34.69
CA PRO A 936 19.12 7.05 35.42
C PRO A 936 18.43 5.99 36.30
N ALA A 937 18.79 4.73 36.12
CA ALA A 937 18.39 3.64 37.03
C ALA A 937 19.33 3.57 38.25
N VAL A 938 18.80 3.67 39.46
CA VAL A 938 19.60 3.68 40.71
C VAL A 938 19.50 2.33 41.43
N SER A 939 20.62 1.58 41.48
CA SER A 939 20.70 0.24 42.05
C SER A 939 21.83 0.15 43.10
N GLY A 940 21.47 0.38 44.37
CA GLY A 940 22.43 0.43 45.47
C GLY A 940 23.38 1.61 45.31
N ASP A 941 24.69 1.34 45.31
CA ASP A 941 25.70 2.40 45.18
C ASP A 941 25.96 2.85 43.73
N ASN A 942 25.22 2.31 42.74
CA ASN A 942 25.47 2.56 41.33
C ASN A 942 24.25 3.21 40.66
N LEU A 943 24.50 4.34 40.00
CA LEU A 943 23.61 4.95 39.03
C LEU A 943 23.99 4.44 37.63
N ILE A 944 23.00 4.01 36.86
CA ILE A 944 23.16 3.26 35.60
C ILE A 944 22.33 3.95 34.51
N VAL A 945 22.93 4.38 33.41
CA VAL A 945 22.27 5.23 32.41
C VAL A 945 22.79 4.95 31.00
N GLY A 946 21.92 5.08 29.99
CA GLY A 946 22.27 4.97 28.58
C GLY A 946 22.68 6.30 27.93
N GLY A 947 23.34 6.23 26.77
CA GLY A 947 23.42 7.36 25.85
C GLY A 947 24.29 7.10 24.63
N GLN A 948 24.55 8.19 23.90
CA GLN A 948 25.45 8.24 22.75
C GLN A 948 26.83 8.75 23.19
N THR A 949 27.89 8.27 22.55
CA THR A 949 29.26 8.81 22.66
C THR A 949 29.70 9.39 21.31
N ALA A 950 30.84 10.08 21.29
CA ALA A 950 31.39 10.69 20.07
C ALA A 950 31.67 9.71 18.92
N THR A 951 31.64 8.39 19.15
CA THR A 951 31.93 7.35 18.15
C THR A 951 30.98 6.13 18.20
N GLY A 952 29.93 6.13 19.02
CA GLY A 952 29.12 4.93 19.27
C GLY A 952 28.04 5.11 20.32
N SER A 953 27.60 4.01 20.93
CA SER A 953 26.70 3.99 22.09
C SER A 953 27.41 3.47 23.34
N ALA A 954 26.96 3.86 24.53
CA ALA A 954 27.47 3.30 25.77
C ALA A 954 26.45 3.26 26.91
N LEU A 955 26.51 2.20 27.70
CA LEU A 955 25.91 2.13 29.04
C LEU A 955 26.95 2.64 30.05
N VAL A 956 26.59 3.64 30.86
CA VAL A 956 27.48 4.23 31.86
C VAL A 956 27.00 3.87 33.27
N LEU A 957 27.96 3.45 34.11
CA LEU A 957 27.76 3.16 35.51
C LEU A 957 28.58 4.15 36.36
N TYR A 958 27.91 5.04 37.07
CA TYR A 958 28.50 5.99 38.01
C TYR A 958 28.32 5.51 39.44
N ASN A 959 29.41 5.22 40.15
CA ASN A 959 29.35 4.76 41.53
C ASN A 959 29.27 5.96 42.50
N LEU A 960 28.10 6.14 43.11
CA LEU A 960 27.71 7.29 43.93
C LEU A 960 28.60 7.49 45.18
N LYS A 961 29.21 6.42 45.72
CA LYS A 961 30.10 6.51 46.89
C LYS A 961 31.56 6.80 46.57
N THR A 962 32.04 6.41 45.40
CA THR A 962 33.47 6.54 45.03
C THR A 962 33.73 7.60 43.95
N GLY A 963 32.68 8.10 43.29
CA GLY A 963 32.79 8.96 42.12
C GLY A 963 33.35 8.27 40.87
N LYS A 964 33.51 6.93 40.89
CA LYS A 964 34.08 6.18 39.77
C LYS A 964 33.03 5.96 38.69
N THR A 965 33.28 6.50 37.50
CA THR A 965 32.57 6.15 36.26
C THR A 965 33.17 4.88 35.64
N THR A 966 32.32 4.01 35.10
CA THR A 966 32.69 2.85 34.26
C THR A 966 31.79 2.87 33.02
N MET A 967 32.35 2.67 31.83
CA MET A 967 31.63 2.79 30.56
C MET A 967 31.68 1.46 29.79
N VAL A 968 30.53 0.95 29.38
CA VAL A 968 30.35 -0.29 28.63
C VAL A 968 29.90 0.08 27.21
N ALA A 969 30.85 0.14 26.29
CA ALA A 969 30.64 0.54 24.88
C ALA A 969 30.79 -0.64 23.89
N ALA A 970 30.78 -1.87 24.40
CA ALA A 970 30.97 -3.09 23.61
C ALA A 970 30.01 -4.22 24.04
N ALA A 971 29.72 -5.11 23.09
CA ALA A 971 29.07 -6.40 23.32
C ALA A 971 29.67 -7.46 22.39
N ASP A 972 29.92 -8.65 22.92
CA ASP A 972 30.39 -9.83 22.18
C ASP A 972 31.57 -9.56 21.22
N GLY A 973 32.60 -8.88 21.73
CA GLY A 973 33.81 -8.54 20.99
C GLY A 973 33.69 -7.41 19.98
N LYS A 974 32.52 -6.76 19.90
CA LYS A 974 32.23 -5.65 18.97
C LYS A 974 31.86 -4.38 19.74
N ALA A 975 32.10 -3.21 19.15
CA ALA A 975 31.51 -1.97 19.66
C ALA A 975 29.97 -2.04 19.56
N LEU A 976 29.26 -1.42 20.50
CA LEU A 976 27.82 -1.23 20.39
C LEU A 976 27.49 -0.37 19.14
N PRO A 977 26.37 -0.62 18.44
CA PRO A 977 26.00 0.17 17.27
C PRO A 977 26.04 1.69 17.52
N ALA A 978 26.47 2.46 16.52
CA ALA A 978 26.51 3.92 16.59
C ALA A 978 25.12 4.54 16.34
N GLY A 979 24.16 4.16 17.18
CA GLY A 979 22.76 4.51 17.03
C GLY A 979 22.48 6.00 17.12
N LEU A 980 21.47 6.47 16.40
CA LEU A 980 20.88 7.79 16.65
C LEU A 980 20.36 7.84 18.09
N ASN A 981 20.81 8.83 18.88
CA ASN A 981 20.59 8.93 20.34
C ASN A 981 21.24 7.82 21.19
N GLY A 982 21.92 6.85 20.57
CA GLY A 982 22.63 5.75 21.22
C GLY A 982 21.73 4.76 21.97
N ILE A 983 21.92 4.65 23.29
CA ILE A 983 20.94 4.03 24.20
C ILE A 983 20.02 5.15 24.70
N ALA A 984 18.90 5.36 24.01
CA ALA A 984 17.92 6.39 24.39
C ALA A 984 17.04 5.95 25.57
N ALA A 985 16.64 4.69 25.61
CA ALA A 985 15.72 4.17 26.61
C ALA A 985 16.39 3.90 27.97
N THR A 986 15.63 4.07 29.06
CA THR A 986 16.12 3.82 30.43
C THR A 986 16.36 2.31 30.67
N PRO A 987 17.55 1.91 31.16
CA PRO A 987 17.85 0.50 31.39
C PRO A 987 16.99 -0.16 32.48
N LEU A 988 16.58 -1.40 32.23
CA LEU A 988 16.05 -2.30 33.26
C LEU A 988 17.20 -2.84 34.10
N VAL A 989 17.05 -2.88 35.41
CA VAL A 989 18.02 -3.50 36.32
C VAL A 989 17.35 -4.65 37.06
N SER A 990 18.03 -5.78 37.17
CA SER A 990 17.56 -6.91 37.99
C SER A 990 18.62 -7.35 38.99
N VAL A 991 18.26 -7.35 40.27
CA VAL A 991 19.14 -7.70 41.39
C VAL A 991 18.68 -9.02 41.99
N ARG A 992 19.36 -10.12 41.65
CA ARG A 992 18.98 -11.48 42.07
C ARG A 992 20.18 -12.38 42.32
N GLY A 993 20.10 -13.22 43.34
CA GLY A 993 21.16 -14.20 43.67
C GLY A 993 22.52 -13.57 43.99
N GLY A 994 22.56 -12.33 44.49
CA GLY A 994 23.80 -11.58 44.75
C GLY A 994 24.47 -10.99 43.51
N LYS A 995 23.83 -11.03 42.34
CA LYS A 995 24.27 -10.39 41.09
C LYS A 995 23.30 -9.30 40.65
N THR A 996 23.84 -8.27 39.99
CA THR A 996 23.07 -7.23 39.29
C THR A 996 23.24 -7.42 37.80
N TYR A 997 22.12 -7.50 37.08
CA TYR A 997 22.05 -7.56 35.62
C TYR A 997 21.36 -6.30 35.11
N VAL A 998 21.79 -5.77 33.98
CA VAL A 998 21.21 -4.60 33.32
C VAL A 998 20.78 -4.99 31.91
N TYR A 999 19.57 -4.66 31.51
CA TYR A 999 19.04 -4.93 30.17
C TYR A 999 18.69 -3.63 29.46
N PHE A 1000 19.10 -3.52 28.21
CA PHE A 1000 18.95 -2.32 27.40
C PHE A 1000 18.91 -2.68 25.92
N THR A 1001 18.41 -1.75 25.11
CA THR A 1001 18.41 -1.79 23.65
C THR A 1001 19.38 -0.73 23.11
N VAL A 1002 19.76 -0.83 21.84
CA VAL A 1002 20.55 0.21 21.16
C VAL A 1002 19.82 0.60 19.88
N ASN A 1003 19.66 1.90 19.66
CA ASN A 1003 19.01 2.43 18.46
C ASN A 1003 19.80 2.08 17.19
N SER A 1004 19.11 2.02 16.05
CA SER A 1004 19.80 1.78 14.77
C SER A 1004 20.75 2.94 14.41
N ALA A 1005 21.87 2.58 13.78
CA ALA A 1005 22.82 3.52 13.19
C ALA A 1005 22.38 4.00 11.79
N ASP A 1006 21.47 3.28 11.13
CA ASP A 1006 21.11 3.49 9.72
C ASP A 1006 20.05 4.58 9.55
N SER A 1007 20.23 5.74 10.20
CA SER A 1007 19.24 6.82 10.37
C SER A 1007 18.88 7.61 9.09
N LYS A 1008 19.07 7.02 7.91
CA LYS A 1008 18.84 7.63 6.58
C LYS A 1008 17.98 6.77 5.66
N ASP A 1009 17.79 5.50 5.99
CA ASP A 1009 16.91 4.60 5.27
C ASP A 1009 15.93 3.98 6.28
N TYR A 1010 14.74 4.60 6.40
CA TYR A 1010 13.66 4.15 7.28
C TYR A 1010 13.03 2.80 6.84
N VAL A 1011 13.52 2.20 5.76
CA VAL A 1011 13.02 0.93 5.20
C VAL A 1011 14.04 -0.21 5.36
N ASN A 1012 15.34 0.06 5.18
CA ASN A 1012 16.40 -0.96 5.09
C ASN A 1012 17.45 -0.88 6.22
N TYR A 1013 17.00 -0.88 7.47
CA TYR A 1013 17.88 -0.96 8.64
C TYR A 1013 18.64 -2.31 8.72
N SER A 1014 19.92 -2.28 9.12
CA SER A 1014 20.81 -3.45 9.18
C SER A 1014 21.24 -3.89 10.58
N ALA A 1015 21.03 -3.02 11.59
CA ALA A 1015 21.37 -3.28 13.00
C ALA A 1015 20.54 -2.39 13.95
N GLY A 1016 20.57 -2.70 15.25
CA GLY A 1016 19.79 -2.01 16.30
C GLY A 1016 18.58 -2.80 16.76
N GLY A 1017 17.80 -2.30 17.71
CA GLY A 1017 16.52 -2.89 18.13
C GLY A 1017 16.58 -4.25 18.85
N GLY A 1018 17.75 -4.89 18.94
CA GLY A 1018 18.00 -6.09 19.75
C GLY A 1018 18.27 -5.78 21.23
N VAL A 1019 18.15 -6.80 22.09
CA VAL A 1019 18.32 -6.66 23.55
C VAL A 1019 19.69 -7.16 24.01
N TYR A 1020 20.36 -6.31 24.78
CA TYR A 1020 21.65 -6.56 25.40
C TYR A 1020 21.50 -6.76 26.92
N ARG A 1021 22.37 -7.59 27.49
CA ARG A 1021 22.53 -7.79 28.93
C ARG A 1021 23.97 -7.44 29.34
N TYR A 1022 24.12 -6.60 30.35
CA TYR A 1022 25.38 -6.41 31.08
C TYR A 1022 25.25 -7.03 32.49
N THR A 1023 26.27 -7.72 32.99
CA THR A 1023 26.34 -8.10 34.42
C THR A 1023 27.32 -7.18 35.14
N LEU A 1024 26.96 -6.68 36.31
CA LEU A 1024 27.78 -5.72 37.05
C LEU A 1024 29.14 -6.33 37.42
N GLY A 1025 30.20 -5.90 36.74
CA GLY A 1025 31.57 -6.38 36.91
C GLY A 1025 32.16 -7.10 35.69
N ASP A 1026 31.34 -7.46 34.70
CA ASP A 1026 31.78 -7.98 33.40
C ASP A 1026 32.55 -6.88 32.64
N ALA A 1027 33.36 -7.24 31.64
CA ALA A 1027 34.15 -6.30 30.84
C ALA A 1027 33.35 -5.68 29.67
N GLU A 1028 32.39 -6.42 29.12
CA GLU A 1028 31.49 -6.01 28.03
C GLU A 1028 30.05 -6.51 28.28
N ALA A 1029 29.10 -6.07 27.46
CA ALA A 1029 27.76 -6.64 27.43
C ALA A 1029 27.72 -7.94 26.59
N THR A 1030 26.56 -8.59 26.59
CA THR A 1030 26.21 -9.73 25.74
C THR A 1030 24.89 -9.42 25.04
N GLN A 1031 24.80 -9.54 23.73
CA GLN A 1031 23.53 -9.51 23.00
C GLN A 1031 22.77 -10.81 23.33
N ILE A 1032 21.63 -10.69 24.00
CA ILE A 1032 20.81 -11.85 24.42
C ILE A 1032 19.61 -12.10 23.50
N TYR A 1033 19.33 -11.18 22.58
CA TYR A 1033 18.34 -11.32 21.52
C TYR A 1033 18.72 -10.48 20.29
N ASP A 1034 18.56 -11.07 19.10
CA ASP A 1034 18.83 -10.45 17.81
C ASP A 1034 17.50 -10.19 17.10
N ALA A 1035 17.17 -8.90 16.90
CA ALA A 1035 15.89 -8.48 16.33
C ALA A 1035 15.92 -8.55 14.78
N ALA A 1036 16.38 -9.66 14.23
CA ALA A 1036 16.58 -9.84 12.80
C ALA A 1036 15.27 -9.68 12.01
N GLY A 1037 15.26 -8.77 11.03
CA GLY A 1037 14.06 -8.34 10.29
C GLY A 1037 13.24 -7.24 10.98
N HIS A 1038 13.60 -6.88 12.22
CA HIS A 1038 12.97 -5.86 13.07
C HIS A 1038 14.02 -4.93 13.70
N TYR A 1039 15.08 -4.61 12.94
CA TYR A 1039 16.14 -3.70 13.34
C TYR A 1039 15.65 -2.25 13.25
N GLN A 1040 15.40 -1.59 14.38
CA GLN A 1040 14.85 -0.22 14.39
C GLN A 1040 15.35 0.60 15.58
N HIS A 1041 14.96 1.88 15.66
CA HIS A 1041 15.07 2.64 16.91
C HIS A 1041 14.08 2.10 17.96
N CYS A 1042 14.43 2.25 19.23
CA CYS A 1042 13.82 1.57 20.36
C CYS A 1042 13.91 2.46 21.61
N ASP A 1043 13.15 3.55 21.59
CA ASP A 1043 13.17 4.54 22.68
C ASP A 1043 12.33 4.12 23.91
N SER A 1044 11.51 3.06 23.77
CA SER A 1044 10.83 2.38 24.89
C SER A 1044 11.82 1.53 25.71
N PRO A 1045 11.73 1.54 27.05
CA PRO A 1045 12.58 0.70 27.90
C PRO A 1045 12.29 -0.79 27.72
N VAL A 1046 13.30 -1.60 28.01
CA VAL A 1046 13.05 -3.00 28.36
C VAL A 1046 12.34 -3.02 29.71
N ILE A 1047 11.28 -3.82 29.84
CA ILE A 1047 10.54 -4.03 31.10
C ILE A 1047 10.50 -5.53 31.42
N ALA A 1048 9.97 -5.92 32.59
CA ALA A 1048 9.81 -7.33 32.95
C ALA A 1048 8.46 -7.63 33.63
N ASP A 1049 7.92 -8.84 33.39
CA ASP A 1049 6.83 -9.40 34.20
C ASP A 1049 7.33 -10.09 35.48
N ALA A 1050 6.43 -10.48 36.38
CA ALA A 1050 6.81 -11.08 37.67
C ALA A 1050 7.49 -12.46 37.52
N SER A 1051 7.30 -13.12 36.37
CA SER A 1051 8.01 -14.35 36.02
C SER A 1051 9.44 -14.08 35.50
N GLY A 1052 9.76 -12.83 35.17
CA GLY A 1052 11.04 -12.41 34.60
C GLY A 1052 11.11 -12.51 33.06
N ASN A 1053 9.99 -12.62 32.35
CA ASN A 1053 10.04 -12.41 30.90
C ASN A 1053 10.27 -10.93 30.62
N LEU A 1054 11.10 -10.62 29.62
CA LEU A 1054 11.38 -9.25 29.20
C LEU A 1054 10.38 -8.82 28.10
N TYR A 1055 10.01 -7.55 28.10
CA TYR A 1055 9.19 -6.96 27.03
C TYR A 1055 9.78 -5.63 26.58
N TYR A 1056 9.56 -5.29 25.31
CA TYR A 1056 9.87 -3.97 24.74
C TYR A 1056 9.12 -3.77 23.41
N ILE A 1057 8.98 -2.53 22.97
CA ILE A 1057 8.53 -2.16 21.62
C ILE A 1057 9.66 -1.46 20.85
N ASN A 1058 9.63 -1.54 19.52
CA ASN A 1058 10.50 -0.75 18.64
C ASN A 1058 9.76 -0.32 17.35
N ASP A 1059 10.37 0.56 16.55
CA ASP A 1059 9.70 1.16 15.37
C ASP A 1059 9.42 0.18 14.22
N SER A 1060 9.79 -1.11 14.36
CA SER A 1060 9.36 -2.15 13.41
C SER A 1060 7.85 -2.29 13.36
N GLY A 1061 7.14 -1.84 14.39
CA GLY A 1061 5.71 -2.08 14.59
C GLY A 1061 5.39 -3.21 15.56
N THR A 1062 6.39 -3.70 16.31
CA THR A 1062 6.29 -4.94 17.08
C THR A 1062 6.49 -4.72 18.58
N LEU A 1063 5.64 -5.39 19.39
CA LEU A 1063 5.84 -5.67 20.80
C LEU A 1063 6.40 -7.08 20.96
N PHE A 1064 7.55 -7.22 21.61
CA PHE A 1064 8.20 -8.52 21.85
C PHE A 1064 7.97 -8.99 23.28
N LYS A 1065 7.71 -10.28 23.48
CA LYS A 1065 7.94 -10.98 24.77
C LYS A 1065 9.10 -11.94 24.62
N LEU A 1066 10.19 -11.68 25.33
CA LEU A 1066 11.34 -12.58 25.44
C LEU A 1066 11.32 -13.29 26.79
N GLY A 1067 11.82 -14.52 26.86
CA GLY A 1067 12.04 -15.19 28.13
C GLY A 1067 13.28 -16.07 28.08
N ALA A 1068 13.69 -16.62 29.22
CA ALA A 1068 14.83 -17.53 29.29
C ALA A 1068 14.63 -18.74 28.36
N VAL A 1069 15.73 -19.20 27.78
CA VAL A 1069 15.82 -20.41 26.96
C VAL A 1069 17.00 -21.25 27.44
N GLU A 1070 17.02 -22.53 27.09
CA GLU A 1070 18.19 -23.38 27.33
C GLU A 1070 19.39 -22.85 26.55
N SER A 1071 20.58 -22.93 27.14
CA SER A 1071 21.81 -22.43 26.53
C SER A 1071 23.04 -23.24 26.93
N TRP A 1072 23.92 -23.48 25.96
CA TRP A 1072 25.25 -24.02 26.20
C TRP A 1072 26.19 -22.95 26.77
N THR A 1073 27.06 -23.37 27.67
CA THR A 1073 28.08 -22.54 28.34
C THR A 1073 29.40 -22.64 27.61
N VAL A 1074 29.93 -21.49 27.16
CA VAL A 1074 31.25 -21.38 26.55
C VAL A 1074 32.18 -20.59 27.46
N ALA A 1075 33.09 -21.31 28.12
CA ALA A 1075 34.12 -20.74 28.98
C ALA A 1075 35.39 -20.38 28.19
N PHE A 1076 36.03 -19.26 28.51
CA PHE A 1076 37.23 -18.78 27.81
C PHE A 1076 38.44 -18.77 28.74
N ASN A 1077 39.30 -19.78 28.63
CA ASN A 1077 40.58 -19.84 29.35
C ASN A 1077 41.63 -19.02 28.60
N SER A 1078 41.91 -17.80 29.08
CA SER A 1078 42.91 -16.90 28.51
C SER A 1078 44.36 -17.39 28.65
N ASN A 1079 44.63 -18.52 29.32
CA ASN A 1079 45.96 -19.10 29.54
C ASN A 1079 46.99 -18.09 30.10
N GLY A 1080 46.53 -17.14 30.93
CA GLY A 1080 47.34 -16.08 31.53
C GLY A 1080 47.45 -14.79 30.71
N GLY A 1081 46.53 -14.55 29.78
CA GLY A 1081 46.23 -13.21 29.27
C GLY A 1081 45.07 -12.54 30.04
N SER A 1082 44.56 -11.42 29.52
CA SER A 1082 43.39 -10.72 30.05
C SER A 1082 42.18 -11.64 30.21
N VAL A 1083 41.30 -11.33 31.17
CA VAL A 1083 40.04 -12.05 31.38
C VAL A 1083 39.17 -11.93 30.12
N CYS A 1084 38.39 -12.98 29.83
CA CYS A 1084 37.39 -13.03 28.78
C CYS A 1084 36.12 -13.64 29.38
N ASP A 1085 34.98 -12.98 29.20
CA ASP A 1085 33.75 -13.33 29.90
C ASP A 1085 33.08 -14.58 29.32
N THR A 1086 32.45 -15.39 30.17
CA THR A 1086 31.76 -16.62 29.77
C THR A 1086 30.52 -16.28 28.94
N LYS A 1087 30.39 -16.91 27.77
CA LYS A 1087 29.25 -16.69 26.86
C LYS A 1087 28.22 -17.82 27.01
N PHE A 1088 26.96 -17.49 26.75
CA PHE A 1088 25.84 -18.42 26.78
C PHE A 1088 25.15 -18.40 25.43
N VAL A 1089 25.10 -19.56 24.77
CA VAL A 1089 24.64 -19.72 23.39
C VAL A 1089 23.33 -20.51 23.39
N ALA A 1090 22.27 -19.98 22.78
CA ALA A 1090 20.97 -20.65 22.80
C ALA A 1090 21.03 -22.03 22.12
N THR A 1091 20.38 -23.04 22.68
CA THR A 1091 20.39 -24.40 22.12
C THR A 1091 19.70 -24.51 20.75
N ALA A 1092 18.91 -23.49 20.38
CA ALA A 1092 18.15 -23.44 19.15
C ALA A 1092 18.94 -22.95 17.92
N ASP A 1093 19.97 -22.11 18.10
CA ASP A 1093 20.78 -21.56 17.00
C ASP A 1093 22.26 -21.97 17.05
N GLY A 1094 22.80 -22.28 18.24
CA GLY A 1094 24.20 -22.69 18.43
C GLY A 1094 25.23 -21.60 18.10
N LYS A 1095 24.81 -20.35 17.88
CA LYS A 1095 25.64 -19.30 17.26
C LYS A 1095 26.56 -18.61 18.28
N LEU A 1096 27.83 -19.03 18.35
CA LEU A 1096 28.85 -18.36 19.17
C LEU A 1096 29.51 -17.20 18.42
N VAL A 1097 29.28 -15.97 18.86
CA VAL A 1097 30.08 -14.82 18.42
C VAL A 1097 31.47 -14.88 19.05
N LYS A 1098 32.52 -14.67 18.24
CA LYS A 1098 33.91 -14.59 18.72
C LYS A 1098 34.08 -13.35 19.61
N PRO A 1099 34.54 -13.48 20.88
CA PRO A 1099 34.82 -12.33 21.73
C PRO A 1099 36.06 -11.56 21.25
N ALA A 1100 36.30 -10.39 21.85
CA ALA A 1100 37.51 -9.61 21.61
C ALA A 1100 38.77 -10.44 21.89
N ASP A 1101 39.82 -10.25 21.09
CA ASP A 1101 41.06 -10.99 21.26
C ASP A 1101 41.75 -10.57 22.58
N PRO A 1102 42.09 -11.52 23.47
CA PRO A 1102 42.70 -11.20 24.75
C PRO A 1102 44.11 -10.64 24.54
N THR A 1103 44.62 -9.95 25.56
CA THR A 1103 45.98 -9.36 25.55
C THR A 1103 46.88 -10.00 26.60
N ARG A 1104 48.19 -10.03 26.35
CA ARG A 1104 49.19 -10.59 27.28
C ARG A 1104 50.58 -9.98 27.05
N ASP A 1105 51.14 -9.36 28.07
CA ASP A 1105 52.42 -8.65 27.98
C ASP A 1105 53.56 -9.53 27.45
N GLY A 1106 54.13 -9.14 26.31
CA GLY A 1106 55.23 -9.86 25.66
C GLY A 1106 54.82 -11.08 24.82
N TYR A 1107 53.53 -11.25 24.51
CA TYR A 1107 53.02 -12.31 23.62
C TYR A 1107 52.08 -11.75 22.55
N THR A 1108 51.96 -12.45 21.43
CA THR A 1108 50.94 -12.25 20.40
C THR A 1108 49.88 -13.35 20.55
N PHE A 1109 48.61 -12.98 20.49
CA PHE A 1109 47.49 -13.93 20.51
C PHE A 1109 47.47 -14.78 19.23
N GLY A 1110 47.32 -16.09 19.37
CA GLY A 1110 47.40 -17.08 18.29
C GLY A 1110 46.09 -17.80 17.95
N GLY A 1111 44.96 -17.27 18.41
CA GLY A 1111 43.62 -17.85 18.24
C GLY A 1111 43.11 -18.64 19.45
N TRP A 1112 41.82 -18.97 19.40
CA TRP A 1112 41.12 -19.85 20.35
C TRP A 1112 41.13 -21.30 19.87
N TYR A 1113 41.28 -22.24 20.79
CA TYR A 1113 41.42 -23.67 20.52
C TYR A 1113 40.46 -24.49 21.39
N ALA A 1114 39.98 -25.61 20.86
CA ALA A 1114 39.02 -26.51 21.53
C ALA A 1114 39.69 -27.44 22.57
N ASP A 1115 41.02 -27.44 22.65
CA ASP A 1115 41.80 -28.27 23.57
C ASP A 1115 42.89 -27.47 24.31
N GLU A 1116 43.24 -27.90 25.51
CA GLU A 1116 44.22 -27.25 26.37
C GLU A 1116 45.65 -27.27 25.82
N ALA A 1117 45.99 -28.23 24.95
CA ALA A 1117 47.28 -28.28 24.25
C ALA A 1117 47.35 -27.35 23.03
N CYS A 1118 46.25 -26.64 22.72
CA CYS A 1118 46.09 -25.73 21.59
C CYS A 1118 46.50 -26.36 20.24
N MET A 1119 46.01 -27.57 19.97
CA MET A 1119 46.24 -28.33 18.74
C MET A 1119 45.10 -28.18 17.71
N GLN A 1120 43.85 -28.10 18.17
CA GLN A 1120 42.62 -27.97 17.37
C GLN A 1120 42.09 -26.54 17.47
N ALA A 1121 42.31 -25.73 16.42
CA ALA A 1121 41.79 -24.37 16.38
C ALA A 1121 40.25 -24.39 16.33
N TYR A 1122 39.59 -23.52 17.09
CA TYR A 1122 38.13 -23.43 17.11
C TYR A 1122 37.63 -22.52 15.97
N ASP A 1123 36.68 -23.03 15.19
CA ASP A 1123 36.02 -22.31 14.11
C ASP A 1123 34.69 -21.73 14.59
N PHE A 1124 34.60 -20.40 14.67
CA PHE A 1124 33.41 -19.68 15.11
C PHE A 1124 32.25 -19.67 14.08
N SER A 1125 32.44 -20.29 12.91
CA SER A 1125 31.32 -20.64 12.02
C SER A 1125 30.64 -21.97 12.41
N THR A 1126 31.27 -22.78 13.27
CA THR A 1126 30.67 -24.04 13.76
C THR A 1126 29.75 -23.81 14.96
N PRO A 1127 28.56 -24.42 14.98
CA PRO A 1127 27.59 -24.23 16.05
C PRO A 1127 27.99 -24.97 17.33
N VAL A 1128 27.80 -24.31 18.47
CA VAL A 1128 27.96 -24.91 19.79
C VAL A 1128 26.81 -25.87 20.05
N THR A 1129 27.14 -27.13 20.33
CA THR A 1129 26.17 -28.24 20.52
C THR A 1129 26.28 -28.90 21.90
N ALA A 1130 27.18 -28.42 22.75
CA ALA A 1130 27.38 -28.82 24.15
C ALA A 1130 28.18 -27.74 24.90
N ASP A 1131 28.19 -27.79 26.24
CA ASP A 1131 29.10 -26.99 27.07
C ASP A 1131 30.58 -27.27 26.71
N LEU A 1132 31.41 -26.22 26.58
CA LEU A 1132 32.82 -26.36 26.21
C LEU A 1132 33.71 -25.22 26.76
N THR A 1133 35.03 -25.46 26.76
CA THR A 1133 36.05 -24.47 27.11
C THR A 1133 36.95 -24.19 25.92
N LEU A 1134 37.14 -22.91 25.59
CA LEU A 1134 38.08 -22.45 24.57
C LEU A 1134 39.37 -21.91 25.22
N TYR A 1135 40.50 -22.32 24.69
CA TYR A 1135 41.84 -22.05 25.24
C TYR A 1135 42.61 -21.07 24.34
N ALA A 1136 43.17 -20.02 24.94
CA ALA A 1136 43.96 -19.02 24.22
C ALA A 1136 45.37 -19.54 23.91
N LYS A 1137 45.78 -19.48 22.64
CA LYS A 1137 47.16 -19.76 22.22
C LYS A 1137 47.99 -18.48 22.23
N TRP A 1138 49.26 -18.60 22.64
CA TRP A 1138 50.18 -17.47 22.78
C TRP A 1138 51.53 -17.75 22.13
N THR A 1139 51.94 -16.88 21.22
CA THR A 1139 53.30 -16.88 20.67
C THR A 1139 54.11 -15.82 21.41
N LYS A 1140 55.23 -16.19 22.03
CA LYS A 1140 56.08 -15.22 22.74
C LYS A 1140 56.74 -14.27 21.73
N ASN A 1141 56.65 -12.97 21.99
CA ASN A 1141 57.25 -11.95 21.12
C ASN A 1141 58.77 -12.03 21.18
N ALA A 1142 59.42 -11.82 20.03
CA ALA A 1142 60.87 -11.87 19.91
C ALA A 1142 61.52 -10.72 20.70
N THR A 1143 62.04 -11.03 21.89
CA THR A 1143 62.81 -10.10 22.71
C THR A 1143 64.18 -9.90 22.08
N ASN A 1144 64.35 -8.88 21.22
CA ASN A 1144 65.65 -8.48 20.65
C ASN A 1144 66.65 -8.16 21.78
N PRO A 1145 67.68 -9.00 22.04
CA PRO A 1145 68.56 -8.83 23.18
C PRO A 1145 69.83 -8.08 22.75
N GLY A 1146 69.69 -6.81 22.39
CA GLY A 1146 70.82 -5.95 22.03
C GLY A 1146 70.41 -4.58 21.48
N GLY A 1147 70.87 -3.49 22.11
CA GLY A 1147 70.53 -2.13 21.67
C GLY A 1147 70.73 -1.04 22.74
N ASN A 1148 71.92 -0.91 23.31
CA ASN A 1148 72.22 0.16 24.27
C ASN A 1148 73.02 1.29 23.62
N GLY A 1149 72.41 2.48 23.50
CA GLY A 1149 73.09 3.77 23.31
C GLY A 1149 73.67 4.06 21.91
N GLY A 1150 72.99 4.93 21.16
CA GLY A 1150 73.51 5.57 19.94
C GLY A 1150 72.62 6.75 19.54
N ALA A 1151 73.22 7.91 19.24
CA ALA A 1151 72.49 9.14 18.92
C ALA A 1151 72.79 9.62 17.50
N GLY A 1152 71.82 10.24 16.82
CA GLY A 1152 72.08 10.94 15.56
C GLY A 1152 70.87 11.22 14.66
N SER A 1153 70.50 12.49 14.59
CA SER A 1153 69.98 13.24 13.41
C SER A 1153 69.00 12.60 12.41
N ASN A 1154 67.85 13.27 12.26
CA ASN A 1154 67.10 13.54 11.02
C ASN A 1154 67.59 12.93 9.69
N GLY A 1155 66.68 12.21 9.03
CA GLY A 1155 66.05 12.69 7.79
C GLY A 1155 66.60 12.18 6.46
N GLY A 1156 65.70 12.05 5.47
CA GLY A 1156 66.08 11.89 4.05
C GLY A 1156 65.69 10.58 3.39
N SER A 1157 64.47 10.56 2.86
CA SER A 1157 64.03 9.78 1.69
C SER A 1157 65.12 9.41 0.66
N GLY A 1158 65.03 8.21 0.08
CA GLY A 1158 65.06 8.10 -1.39
C GLY A 1158 65.60 6.81 -2.03
N SER A 1159 64.77 6.21 -2.90
CA SER A 1159 65.11 5.33 -4.03
C SER A 1159 65.76 3.94 -3.75
N GLY A 1160 65.42 2.85 -4.45
CA GLY A 1160 64.36 2.64 -5.46
C GLY A 1160 64.77 1.67 -6.58
N THR A 1161 63.80 1.01 -7.23
CA THR A 1161 63.86 0.46 -8.61
C THR A 1161 62.49 -0.12 -9.02
N GLY A 1162 62.13 -0.07 -10.32
CA GLY A 1162 60.87 -0.61 -10.86
C GLY A 1162 59.73 0.44 -11.04
N THR A 1163 59.83 1.44 -11.94
CA THR A 1163 59.42 1.41 -13.38
C THR A 1163 58.02 0.83 -13.62
N GLY A 1164 57.03 1.50 -14.25
CA GLY A 1164 56.99 2.66 -15.17
C GLY A 1164 56.36 2.20 -16.51
N SER A 1165 55.48 2.91 -17.24
CA SER A 1165 55.27 4.34 -17.54
C SER A 1165 53.82 4.58 -18.08
N GLY A 1166 53.28 5.78 -18.37
CA GLY A 1166 53.78 7.17 -18.27
C GLY A 1166 52.83 8.20 -18.95
N ALA A 1167 53.28 9.46 -19.07
CA ALA A 1167 52.60 10.65 -19.64
C ALA A 1167 51.37 11.21 -18.86
N GLY A 1168 51.14 12.53 -18.77
CA GLY A 1168 52.01 13.68 -19.12
C GLY A 1168 51.32 15.06 -19.08
N ALA A 1169 51.92 16.03 -18.36
CA ALA A 1169 51.53 17.46 -18.23
C ALA A 1169 50.12 17.78 -17.63
N GLY A 1170 49.89 18.93 -16.98
CA GLY A 1170 50.83 19.96 -16.50
C GLY A 1170 50.12 21.23 -15.97
N ALA A 1171 50.57 21.76 -14.83
CA ALA A 1171 50.11 22.99 -14.12
C ALA A 1171 48.66 22.99 -13.56
N GLY A 1172 48.35 23.65 -12.44
CA GLY A 1172 49.25 24.24 -11.43
C GLY A 1172 48.58 25.23 -10.46
N SER A 1173 49.19 25.43 -9.27
CA SER A 1173 48.87 26.43 -8.23
C SER A 1173 47.54 26.25 -7.44
N GLY A 1174 47.47 26.48 -6.12
CA GLY A 1174 48.56 26.74 -5.16
C GLY A 1174 48.10 27.49 -3.88
N SER A 1175 49.00 27.56 -2.88
CA SER A 1175 48.86 28.30 -1.58
C SER A 1175 47.82 27.76 -0.58
N GLY A 1176 48.04 27.74 0.75
CA GLY A 1176 49.25 28.04 1.52
C GLY A 1176 49.03 28.10 3.06
N SER A 1177 50.03 27.62 3.84
CA SER A 1177 50.84 28.41 4.81
C SER A 1177 50.15 29.53 5.65
N LYS A 1178 50.29 29.72 6.98
CA LYS A 1178 51.14 29.21 8.13
C LYS A 1178 50.37 29.51 9.46
N GLY A 1179 50.75 29.20 10.70
CA GLY A 1179 51.88 28.45 11.31
C GLY A 1179 52.61 29.21 12.47
N GLY A 1180 52.64 28.64 13.70
CA GLY A 1180 53.47 29.09 14.86
C GLY A 1180 52.78 29.99 15.92
N ALA A 1181 53.27 30.18 17.17
CA ALA A 1181 54.36 29.50 17.91
C ALA A 1181 54.44 29.84 19.46
N ILE A 1182 54.67 28.80 20.30
CA ILE A 1182 55.60 28.70 21.47
C ILE A 1182 55.45 29.59 22.77
N ALA A 1183 55.00 28.94 23.87
CA ALA A 1183 55.61 28.76 25.25
C ALA A 1183 56.12 29.98 26.11
N PRO A 1184 56.70 29.84 27.36
CA PRO A 1184 57.00 28.66 28.23
C PRO A 1184 56.83 28.79 29.80
N GLY A 1185 57.07 27.70 30.56
CA GLY A 1185 57.43 27.67 32.01
C GLY A 1185 56.35 27.13 32.99
N HIS A 1186 56.62 26.51 34.15
CA HIS A 1186 57.84 26.07 34.86
C HIS A 1186 57.55 24.85 35.81
N LYS A 1187 58.55 24.25 36.50
CA LYS A 1187 58.42 22.98 37.30
C LYS A 1187 59.39 22.84 38.50
N PRO A 1188 58.94 22.25 39.64
CA PRO A 1188 59.74 21.38 40.57
C PRO A 1188 59.07 19.98 40.77
N THR A 1189 59.66 18.78 40.97
CA THR A 1189 60.72 18.21 41.86
C THR A 1189 60.29 18.00 43.33
N THR A 1190 60.48 16.85 44.04
CA THR A 1190 61.17 15.54 43.75
C THR A 1190 60.88 14.44 44.80
N LYS A 1191 60.97 13.15 44.38
CA LYS A 1191 61.42 11.92 45.11
C LYS A 1191 60.85 11.51 46.50
N THR A 1192 60.57 10.21 46.63
CA THR A 1192 60.44 9.46 47.90
C THR A 1192 61.33 8.20 47.85
N THR A 1193 61.79 7.69 49.01
CA THR A 1193 62.73 6.54 49.10
C THR A 1193 62.09 5.35 49.84
N VAL A 1194 62.51 4.12 49.49
CA VAL A 1194 62.01 2.84 50.04
C VAL A 1194 62.63 2.52 51.41
N SER A 1195 61.88 1.86 52.28
CA SER A 1195 62.42 0.98 53.34
C SER A 1195 61.42 -0.14 53.66
N THR A 1196 61.92 -1.37 53.81
CA THR A 1196 61.12 -2.59 53.99
C THR A 1196 61.31 -3.21 55.37
N LYS A 1197 60.23 -3.78 55.93
CA LYS A 1197 60.32 -4.95 56.80
C LYS A 1197 58.99 -5.71 56.87
N THR A 1198 59.05 -6.96 57.33
CA THR A 1198 58.02 -8.00 57.16
C THR A 1198 57.69 -8.64 58.49
N GLU A 1199 56.41 -8.91 58.76
CA GLU A 1199 55.87 -10.07 59.49
C GLU A 1199 54.33 -10.04 59.32
N THR A 1200 53.68 -11.03 58.70
CA THR A 1200 53.33 -12.40 59.14
C THR A 1200 51.96 -12.45 59.85
N LYS A 1201 51.06 -13.24 59.24
CA LYS A 1201 49.73 -13.75 59.71
C LYS A 1201 49.39 -13.60 61.21
N ASP A 1202 48.12 -13.28 61.50
CA ASP A 1202 47.13 -14.34 61.76
C ASP A 1202 45.65 -13.91 61.68
N ASN A 1203 44.73 -14.90 61.70
CA ASN A 1203 43.27 -14.70 61.69
C ASN A 1203 42.70 -14.55 63.12
N LYS A 1204 41.54 -13.87 63.25
CA LYS A 1204 40.21 -14.49 63.51
C LYS A 1204 39.23 -13.62 64.35
N SER A 1205 37.96 -13.62 63.94
CA SER A 1205 36.71 -13.48 64.72
C SER A 1205 36.34 -12.20 65.52
N ASP A 1206 35.20 -11.63 65.11
CA ASP A 1206 33.98 -11.41 65.92
C ASP A 1206 33.72 -10.12 66.74
N LYS A 1207 32.52 -9.57 66.46
CA LYS A 1207 31.53 -8.90 67.34
C LYS A 1207 31.95 -7.56 68.00
N LYS A 1208 31.26 -6.44 67.76
CA LYS A 1208 29.81 -6.09 67.90
C LYS A 1208 29.39 -5.70 69.33
N SER A 1209 29.42 -4.39 69.59
CA SER A 1209 28.54 -3.60 70.47
C SER A 1209 28.84 -2.11 70.17
N ASP A 1210 27.88 -1.20 69.95
CA ASP A 1210 26.93 -0.63 70.92
C ASP A 1210 27.65 0.10 72.08
N SER A 1211 27.35 1.35 72.47
CA SER A 1211 26.39 2.35 71.95
C SER A 1211 26.63 3.76 72.58
N LYS A 1212 25.87 4.78 72.12
CA LYS A 1212 25.40 6.03 72.83
C LYS A 1212 26.35 6.79 73.80
N SER A 1213 26.43 8.13 73.63
CA SER A 1213 25.80 9.12 74.55
C SER A 1213 26.17 10.58 74.24
N ASP A 1214 25.14 11.46 74.18
CA ASP A 1214 24.99 12.75 74.89
C ASP A 1214 26.05 13.89 74.76
N THR A 1215 25.75 15.08 74.23
CA THR A 1215 24.79 16.19 74.54
C THR A 1215 25.40 17.35 75.39
N GLY A 1216 25.03 18.60 75.06
CA GLY A 1216 25.60 19.88 75.56
C GLY A 1216 26.15 20.74 74.39
N ALA A 1217 25.75 21.98 74.07
CA ALA A 1217 25.18 23.14 74.81
C ALA A 1217 26.22 23.88 75.70
N VAL A 1218 26.28 25.23 75.80
CA VAL A 1218 25.60 26.36 75.12
C VAL A 1218 26.36 27.70 75.41
N SER A 1219 26.36 28.69 74.50
CA SER A 1219 26.47 30.17 74.73
C SER A 1219 26.93 30.88 73.42
N THR A 1220 26.24 31.84 72.76
CA THR A 1220 25.82 33.22 73.14
C THR A 1220 27.02 34.20 73.35
N THR A 1221 26.99 35.50 72.96
CA THR A 1221 25.86 36.44 72.76
C THR A 1221 26.25 37.72 71.96
N THR A 1222 25.34 38.27 71.12
CA THR A 1222 25.16 39.73 70.74
C THR A 1222 26.31 40.58 70.12
N ALA A 1223 26.09 41.71 69.41
CA ALA A 1223 25.04 42.23 68.49
C ALA A 1223 25.31 43.71 68.11
N LYS A 1224 24.97 44.18 66.89
CA LYS A 1224 24.40 45.54 66.63
C LYS A 1224 23.91 45.82 65.19
N LYS A 1225 22.92 46.72 65.13
CA LYS A 1225 22.34 47.49 63.98
C LYS A 1225 23.25 48.70 63.58
N SER A 1226 23.06 49.48 62.50
CA SER A 1226 22.42 49.37 61.15
C SER A 1226 22.38 50.75 60.46
N SER A 1227 22.66 50.91 59.15
CA SER A 1227 22.31 52.14 58.37
C SER A 1227 22.48 52.04 56.83
N SER A 1228 21.68 52.84 56.11
CA SER A 1228 21.70 53.30 54.70
C SER A 1228 23.09 53.51 54.03
N ALA A 1229 23.32 53.20 52.74
CA ALA A 1229 22.93 53.91 51.46
C ALA A 1229 23.77 55.19 51.18
N SER A 1230 24.12 55.64 49.94
CA SER A 1230 23.78 55.25 48.54
C SER A 1230 24.85 55.80 47.51
N GLU A 1231 24.57 55.69 46.19
CA GLU A 1231 25.25 56.31 44.99
C GLU A 1231 26.55 55.60 44.49
N GLN A 1232 26.83 55.33 43.19
CA GLN A 1232 26.64 55.97 41.85
C GLN A 1232 27.63 57.13 41.56
N GLU A 1233 28.20 57.37 40.35
CA GLU A 1233 28.39 56.60 39.08
C GLU A 1233 29.65 57.17 38.33
N THR A 1234 30.00 57.07 37.03
CA THR A 1234 29.49 56.65 35.68
C THR A 1234 30.73 56.22 34.83
N GLY A 1235 30.75 55.85 33.53
CA GLY A 1235 29.74 55.57 32.48
C GLY A 1235 30.26 55.79 31.03
N THR A 1236 29.53 55.29 30.01
CA THR A 1236 29.37 55.84 28.61
C THR A 1236 30.60 55.91 27.63
N ASN A 1237 30.52 55.92 26.27
CA ASN A 1237 29.50 55.81 25.19
C ASN A 1237 30.20 55.56 23.80
N PRO A 1238 29.68 55.89 22.57
CA PRO A 1238 28.37 55.69 21.89
C PRO A 1238 28.46 55.18 20.41
N LEU A 1239 27.31 55.01 19.72
CA LEU A 1239 26.92 55.45 18.33
C LEU A 1239 25.99 54.44 17.61
N ALA A 1240 24.93 54.77 16.84
CA ALA A 1240 24.07 55.97 16.79
C ALA A 1240 22.71 55.77 16.02
N ILE A 1241 21.59 56.03 16.69
CA ILE A 1241 20.43 56.92 16.33
C ILE A 1241 19.75 56.86 14.93
N VAL A 1242 18.42 56.63 14.92
CA VAL A 1242 17.27 57.42 14.33
C VAL A 1242 16.01 56.50 14.36
N GLY A 1243 14.77 56.88 14.72
CA GLY A 1243 14.18 58.11 15.31
C GLY A 1243 12.64 58.10 15.22
N ILE A 1244 11.92 58.94 16.02
CA ILE A 1244 10.43 59.16 16.04
C ILE A 1244 9.62 57.99 16.71
N ALA A 1245 8.83 58.06 17.82
CA ALA A 1245 8.09 59.09 18.63
C ALA A 1245 6.68 59.48 18.10
N ALA A 1246 5.58 59.70 18.86
CA ALA A 1246 5.09 59.47 20.25
C ALA A 1246 3.53 59.58 20.19
N GLY A 1247 2.65 59.39 21.20
CA GLY A 1247 2.63 59.20 22.67
C GLY A 1247 1.18 58.79 23.08
N VAL A 1248 0.45 59.19 24.16
CA VAL A 1248 0.68 59.69 25.55
C VAL A 1248 -0.71 60.15 26.14
N ILE A 1249 -1.13 59.60 27.30
CA ILE A 1249 -2.11 60.11 28.32
C ILE A 1249 -3.65 60.19 28.05
N GLY A 1250 -4.44 59.82 29.08
CA GLY A 1250 -5.90 60.08 29.28
C GLY A 1250 -6.54 59.08 30.28
N LEU A 1251 -6.76 59.24 31.61
CA LEU A 1251 -7.12 60.31 32.58
C LEU A 1251 -8.65 60.31 32.96
N ALA A 1252 -8.94 60.32 34.28
CA ALA A 1252 -10.22 60.66 34.99
C ALA A 1252 -11.33 59.59 35.23
N LEU A 1253 -12.24 59.65 36.24
CA LEU A 1253 -12.30 60.28 37.61
C LEU A 1253 -13.57 59.80 38.42
N ILE A 1254 -13.50 59.81 39.78
CA ILE A 1254 -14.58 60.12 40.78
C ILE A 1254 -15.67 59.08 41.24
N ALA A 1255 -16.05 59.21 42.54
CA ALA A 1255 -17.21 58.65 43.32
C ALA A 1255 -17.27 57.11 43.55
N VAL A 1256 -17.27 56.49 44.76
CA VAL A 1256 -17.42 56.85 46.20
C VAL A 1256 -18.86 56.93 46.78
N PHE A 1257 -19.34 55.82 47.41
CA PHE A 1257 -20.16 55.67 48.66
C PHE A 1257 -20.87 54.26 48.69
N VAL A 1258 -21.27 53.60 49.81
CA VAL A 1258 -20.62 53.33 51.12
C VAL A 1258 -21.40 52.23 51.93
N LEU A 1259 -20.73 51.54 52.86
CA LEU A 1259 -21.23 50.76 54.04
C LEU A 1259 -22.33 49.64 53.97
N THR A 1260 -21.87 48.40 54.17
CA THR A 1260 -22.33 47.37 55.15
C THR A 1260 -23.80 46.89 55.30
N LYS A 1261 -23.98 45.56 55.14
CA LYS A 1261 -24.41 44.56 56.17
C LYS A 1261 -24.13 43.16 55.58
N ARG A 1262 -23.55 42.13 56.22
CA ARG A 1262 -23.26 41.70 57.62
C ARG A 1262 -24.39 40.92 58.34
N GLY A 1263 -24.11 39.62 58.54
CA GLY A 1263 -24.99 38.56 59.08
C GLY A 1263 -24.94 37.39 58.10
N LYS A 1264 -24.28 36.24 58.32
CA LYS A 1264 -23.83 35.50 59.53
C LYS A 1264 -24.99 34.86 60.31
N GLY A 1265 -25.18 33.54 60.13
CA GLY A 1265 -26.15 32.71 60.84
C GLY A 1265 -26.50 31.42 60.09
N ASP A 1266 -25.73 30.37 60.35
CA ASP A 1266 -26.06 28.94 60.47
C ASP A 1266 -27.21 28.31 59.65
N GLY A 1267 -26.90 27.18 58.99
CA GLY A 1267 -27.87 26.26 58.38
C GLY A 1267 -27.21 24.92 58.07
N ASN A 1268 -27.54 23.87 58.83
CA ASN A 1268 -26.88 22.56 58.79
C ASN A 1268 -27.89 21.44 58.45
N ALA A 1269 -27.39 20.33 57.90
CA ALA A 1269 -28.11 19.19 57.32
C ALA A 1269 -28.89 19.52 56.02
N ARG A 1270 -29.04 18.58 55.08
CA ARG A 1270 -28.79 17.12 55.19
C ARG A 1270 -28.22 16.55 53.89
#